data_AF-A0A094HVN8-F1
#
_entry.id   AF-A0A094HVN8-F1
#
_cell.length_a   1.000
_cell.length_b   1.000
_cell.length_c   1.000
_cell.angle_alpha   90.00
_cell.angle_beta   90.00
_cell.angle_gamma   90.00
#
_symmetry.space_group_name_H-M   'P 1'
#
loop_
_entity.id
_entity.type
_entity.pdbx_description
1 polymer ?
#
loop_
_entity_poly.entity_id
_entity_poly.type
_entity_poly.pdbx_seq_one_letter_code
_entity_poly.pdbx_strand_id
1 'polypeptide(L)'
;MRIPRPVTVAISSIVLTGGVAKAQALYEPSWESTDKHNASPEWFRDAKFGVYWHWGAFTTPQYGSEWYGRNMYLPDTMERAEHSLRYGPPEEWGYENFIVGAPDLHGHHVQFKPVLASEGGSFDPAALIRIVKASGARFAGPVAEHHDGFSMWDSEVNEWNSVALGPQLDLLKTFACLIRENGMKLLVAMHQAFNTNGFFSGAPRQTDPSLQKLFGQLPKNMSDQLWFDKQREVVDHVQPDIIWNDFSLNSPGWCHGASDYCSIAEGQRLKYLAYYFNRGMDWDKEVLTTYKQFDSGFRDTSAVADYERGGPTDITRPYWLTDDAISASSWSYTDGMTYYNSTQMIHSLLDRVSKNGNMLLNISPTAAGVLPIDQERVLLDIGTYLGRYGESIYSTRAWDIYGEGPNKTGGGGFTAPLLGNSSDVRFTRNKAGNVLYVTILGWPSSGSVSVKSLGGSTLVSMSDLKSIQLLGDKAGMYKDVPGWMQNADALMISLPKRPAASSAYVLKLSFKFNIPVPQLPLGASIFPVADAKGKGVALAEGEFSCVYLTEAGLRPGDIRFLRVSPGAVVTGYANANLTGPSTDYGAGEHTINAGSLNSLAIAQFVINAAEYQPKLATAILLYPSHADAYESHVRSSHTGSCPRTSIEAEVRRLTAAIEDIERHNNGQQEEDYIEPVVERQIPQRTQLADLICPRVTGITPQKTVKHRIRVAELMLALCRYREGTSRYRLRVGIPPPSIVKEEPPELGPLDPFFPFECSKKQRPFCIGDESKSYEQRMGEFCRPAMMMNHVENIQLKGRDPKAKIECFHPTCKSQGLVLEKLERGAITLMYLLMNSFPIPINMSPHNVDAKSQQKRNPEDPEQAGGKEKECKD
;
A
#
# COMPACT_ATOMS: atom_id res chain seq x y z
N MET A 1 31.27 -47.02 68.78
CA MET A 1 30.60 -47.19 67.47
C MET A 1 29.20 -46.61 67.58
N ARG A 2 28.91 -45.52 66.86
CA ARG A 2 27.65 -44.78 66.98
C ARG A 2 26.59 -45.35 66.04
N ILE A 3 25.46 -45.74 66.62
CA ILE A 3 24.22 -46.19 65.97
C ILE A 3 23.54 -44.98 65.30
N PRO A 4 23.11 -45.04 64.02
CA PRO A 4 22.20 -44.06 63.43
C PRO A 4 20.72 -44.46 63.61
N ARG A 5 19.90 -43.43 63.82
CA ARG A 5 18.45 -43.41 64.09
C ARG A 5 17.58 -43.76 62.87
N PRO A 6 16.29 -44.15 63.06
CA PRO A 6 15.37 -44.53 61.99
C PRO A 6 14.84 -43.30 61.23
N VAL A 7 14.68 -43.43 59.92
CA VAL A 7 13.99 -42.45 59.07
C VAL A 7 12.54 -42.89 58.91
N THR A 8 11.63 -42.07 59.41
CA THR A 8 10.17 -42.20 59.27
C THR A 8 9.79 -41.86 57.82
N VAL A 9 9.23 -42.82 57.08
CA VAL A 9 8.63 -42.58 55.76
C VAL A 9 7.20 -42.06 55.99
N ALA A 10 6.99 -40.78 55.70
CA ALA A 10 5.65 -40.20 55.62
C ALA A 10 5.00 -40.59 54.28
N ILE A 11 3.90 -41.33 54.35
CA ILE A 11 3.02 -41.62 53.21
C ILE A 11 2.24 -40.34 52.91
N SER A 12 2.65 -39.59 51.89
CA SER A 12 1.79 -38.56 51.29
C SER A 12 0.98 -39.21 50.18
N SER A 13 -0.33 -39.32 50.43
CA SER A 13 -1.35 -39.71 49.47
C SER A 13 -1.28 -38.80 48.24
N ILE A 14 -0.81 -39.32 47.12
CA ILE A 14 -0.94 -38.66 45.81
C ILE A 14 -2.42 -38.73 45.45
N VAL A 15 -3.14 -37.63 45.66
CA VAL A 15 -4.42 -37.39 45.00
C VAL A 15 -4.10 -37.18 43.53
N LEU A 16 -4.30 -38.23 42.73
CA LEU A 16 -4.38 -38.12 41.28
C LEU A 16 -5.61 -37.28 40.94
N THR A 17 -5.45 -35.97 40.84
CA THR A 17 -6.40 -35.13 40.11
C THR A 17 -6.24 -35.48 38.64
N GLY A 18 -7.00 -36.48 38.18
CA GLY A 18 -7.19 -36.77 36.76
C GLY A 18 -7.77 -35.55 36.08
N GLY A 19 -6.91 -34.72 35.50
CA GLY A 19 -7.31 -33.74 34.51
C GLY A 19 -7.83 -34.50 33.31
N VAL A 20 -9.14 -34.55 33.14
CA VAL A 20 -9.75 -34.93 31.87
C VAL A 20 -9.30 -33.88 30.87
N ALA A 21 -8.29 -34.19 30.06
CA ALA A 21 -8.03 -33.43 28.84
C ALA A 21 -9.33 -33.47 28.04
N LYS A 22 -10.02 -32.33 27.91
CA LYS A 22 -11.15 -32.22 26.99
C LYS A 22 -10.58 -32.54 25.61
N ALA A 23 -10.92 -33.69 25.05
CA ALA A 23 -10.70 -33.96 23.64
C ALA A 23 -11.36 -32.80 22.88
N GLN A 24 -10.55 -32.01 22.18
CA GLN A 24 -11.05 -30.90 21.40
C GLN A 24 -11.93 -31.46 20.29
N ALA A 25 -13.18 -31.00 20.21
CA ALA A 25 -14.12 -31.48 19.21
C ALA A 25 -13.58 -31.17 17.80
N LEU A 26 -13.71 -32.14 16.89
CA LEU A 26 -13.35 -31.96 15.49
C LEU A 26 -14.16 -30.79 14.87
N TYR A 27 -13.52 -30.08 13.95
CA TYR A 27 -14.17 -29.06 13.14
C TYR A 27 -15.11 -29.69 12.13
N GLU A 28 -16.39 -29.33 12.21
CA GLU A 28 -17.40 -29.56 11.18
C GLU A 28 -17.35 -28.47 10.09
N PRO A 29 -17.81 -28.76 8.84
CA PRO A 29 -17.84 -27.80 7.74
C PRO A 29 -19.00 -26.79 7.90
N SER A 30 -18.95 -25.98 8.96
CA SER A 30 -19.84 -24.84 9.21
C SER A 30 -19.04 -23.69 9.80
N TRP A 31 -19.49 -22.45 9.55
CA TRP A 31 -18.80 -21.27 10.07
C TRP A 31 -18.72 -21.25 11.59
N GLU A 32 -19.80 -21.61 12.29
CA GLU A 32 -19.86 -21.63 13.76
C GLU A 32 -18.84 -22.61 14.37
N SER A 33 -18.50 -23.65 13.62
CA SER A 33 -17.46 -24.61 13.98
C SER A 33 -16.08 -24.06 13.70
N THR A 34 -15.82 -23.62 12.46
CA THR A 34 -14.49 -23.15 12.02
C THR A 34 -14.06 -21.85 12.68
N ASP A 35 -15.01 -20.97 13.05
CA ASP A 35 -14.78 -19.70 13.76
C ASP A 35 -14.10 -19.88 15.13
N LYS A 36 -14.04 -21.11 15.66
CA LYS A 36 -13.32 -21.45 16.91
C LYS A 36 -11.82 -21.65 16.71
N HIS A 37 -11.35 -21.75 15.47
CA HIS A 37 -9.93 -21.86 15.16
C HIS A 37 -9.20 -20.54 15.46
N ASN A 38 -8.00 -20.62 16.01
CA ASN A 38 -7.18 -19.43 16.26
C ASN A 38 -6.52 -18.96 14.96
N ALA A 39 -7.12 -17.98 14.28
CA ALA A 39 -6.66 -17.49 12.97
C ALA A 39 -5.16 -17.12 12.92
N SER A 40 -4.62 -16.51 13.99
CA SER A 40 -3.25 -15.99 14.01
C SER A 40 -2.49 -16.51 15.22
N PRO A 41 -1.88 -17.71 15.16
CA PRO A 41 -1.13 -18.28 16.28
C PRO A 41 0.11 -17.46 16.66
N GLU A 42 0.59 -17.64 17.89
CA GLU A 42 1.66 -16.81 18.45
C GLU A 42 2.96 -16.90 17.64
N TRP A 43 3.31 -18.09 17.12
CA TRP A 43 4.49 -18.26 16.27
C TRP A 43 4.42 -17.41 15.00
N PHE A 44 3.22 -17.25 14.42
CA PHE A 44 3.02 -16.44 13.21
C PHE A 44 3.12 -14.95 13.55
N ARG A 45 2.50 -14.52 14.65
CA ARG A 45 2.64 -13.14 15.14
C ARG A 45 4.08 -12.81 15.53
N ASP A 46 4.88 -13.79 15.94
CA ASP A 46 6.29 -13.59 16.29
C ASP A 46 7.22 -13.58 15.07
N ALA A 47 6.79 -14.19 13.95
CA ALA A 47 7.59 -14.42 12.76
C ALA A 47 7.92 -13.14 11.97
N LYS A 48 6.95 -12.23 11.81
CA LYS A 48 7.03 -10.92 11.13
C LYS A 48 7.29 -10.94 9.63
N PHE A 49 8.25 -11.73 9.19
CA PHE A 49 8.77 -11.73 7.83
C PHE A 49 8.81 -13.13 7.26
N GLY A 50 8.24 -13.29 6.07
CA GLY A 50 8.33 -14.50 5.27
C GLY A 50 8.60 -14.18 3.81
N VAL A 51 9.01 -15.20 3.06
CA VAL A 51 9.34 -15.09 1.63
C VAL A 51 8.63 -16.17 0.83
N TYR A 52 8.07 -15.80 -0.32
CA TYR A 52 7.50 -16.73 -1.28
C TYR A 52 7.91 -16.38 -2.71
N TRP A 53 7.56 -17.23 -3.67
CA TRP A 53 7.96 -17.01 -5.06
C TRP A 53 6.90 -17.46 -6.06
N HIS A 54 6.56 -16.54 -6.96
CA HIS A 54 5.78 -16.81 -8.17
C HIS A 54 6.71 -17.36 -9.26
N TRP A 55 6.79 -18.68 -9.31
CA TRP A 55 7.59 -19.39 -10.29
C TRP A 55 6.85 -20.66 -10.74
N GLY A 56 6.72 -20.84 -12.05
CA GLY A 56 6.00 -21.98 -12.62
C GLY A 56 5.94 -21.92 -14.14
N ALA A 57 5.02 -22.67 -14.74
CA ALA A 57 4.86 -22.70 -16.20
C ALA A 57 4.57 -21.31 -16.79
N PHE A 58 3.85 -20.46 -16.05
CA PHE A 58 3.58 -19.05 -16.41
C PHE A 58 4.85 -18.18 -16.50
N THR A 59 5.99 -18.63 -15.96
CA THR A 59 7.28 -17.93 -16.05
C THR A 59 8.03 -18.24 -17.36
N THR A 60 7.72 -19.35 -18.04
CA THR A 60 8.38 -19.78 -19.30
C THR A 60 8.50 -18.69 -20.38
N PRO A 61 7.47 -17.88 -20.68
CA PRO A 61 7.58 -16.82 -21.69
C PRO A 61 8.51 -15.67 -21.27
N GLN A 62 8.75 -15.49 -19.96
CA GLN A 62 9.46 -14.36 -19.34
C GLN A 62 8.99 -12.99 -19.87
N TYR A 63 7.69 -12.82 -20.09
CA TYR A 63 7.11 -11.61 -20.68
C TYR A 63 5.77 -11.24 -20.03
N GLY A 64 5.44 -9.95 -19.98
CA GLY A 64 4.19 -9.44 -19.43
C GLY A 64 4.14 -9.57 -17.91
N SER A 65 3.52 -10.65 -17.42
CA SER A 65 3.47 -10.99 -16.00
C SER A 65 3.14 -12.46 -15.79
N GLU A 66 2.95 -12.90 -14.54
CA GLU A 66 2.35 -14.19 -14.19
C GLU A 66 0.94 -14.41 -14.78
N TRP A 67 0.31 -13.37 -15.33
CA TRP A 67 -0.95 -13.43 -16.08
C TRP A 67 -0.76 -13.62 -17.60
N TYR A 68 0.45 -13.89 -18.08
CA TYR A 68 0.70 -14.12 -19.51
C TYR A 68 -0.25 -15.17 -20.10
N GLY A 69 -0.47 -16.30 -19.41
CA GLY A 69 -1.37 -17.36 -19.85
C GLY A 69 -2.82 -16.90 -20.09
N ARG A 70 -3.27 -15.86 -19.38
CA ARG A 70 -4.55 -15.19 -19.64
C ARG A 70 -4.43 -14.21 -20.81
N ASN A 71 -3.48 -13.29 -20.71
CA ASN A 71 -3.40 -12.13 -21.60
C ASN A 71 -3.00 -12.51 -23.03
N MET A 72 -2.30 -13.62 -23.23
CA MET A 72 -1.97 -14.14 -24.57
C MET A 72 -3.21 -14.47 -25.42
N TYR A 73 -4.36 -14.74 -24.79
CA TYR A 73 -5.60 -15.03 -25.51
C TYR A 73 -6.50 -13.80 -25.71
N LEU A 74 -6.39 -12.78 -24.86
CA LEU A 74 -7.26 -11.61 -24.95
C LEU A 74 -6.93 -10.77 -26.20
N PRO A 75 -7.94 -10.21 -26.88
CA PRO A 75 -7.71 -9.37 -28.05
C PRO A 75 -6.97 -8.08 -27.67
N ASP A 76 -6.17 -7.57 -28.61
CA ASP A 76 -5.46 -6.29 -28.53
C ASP A 76 -4.50 -6.12 -27.33
N THR A 77 -4.05 -7.21 -26.72
CA THR A 77 -3.00 -7.19 -25.69
C THR A 77 -1.60 -7.26 -26.30
N MET A 78 -0.61 -6.72 -25.59
CA MET A 78 0.79 -6.84 -25.99
C MET A 78 1.29 -8.28 -25.89
N GLU A 79 0.77 -9.04 -24.92
CA GLU A 79 1.10 -10.45 -24.71
C GLU A 79 0.62 -11.31 -25.87
N ARG A 80 -0.58 -11.07 -26.42
CA ARG A 80 -1.07 -11.78 -27.61
C ARG A 80 -0.23 -11.47 -28.84
N ALA A 81 0.14 -10.20 -29.03
CA ALA A 81 1.01 -9.80 -30.14
C ALA A 81 2.39 -10.46 -30.03
N GLU A 82 3.00 -10.41 -28.84
CA GLU A 82 4.30 -11.05 -28.58
C GLU A 82 4.22 -12.58 -28.74
N HIS A 83 3.14 -13.19 -28.26
CA HIS A 83 2.90 -14.63 -28.42
C HIS A 83 2.87 -15.03 -29.89
N SER A 84 2.12 -14.27 -30.69
CA SER A 84 1.99 -14.49 -32.13
C SER A 84 3.32 -14.33 -32.88
N LEU A 85 4.18 -13.43 -32.41
CA LEU A 85 5.50 -13.18 -32.99
C LEU A 85 6.54 -14.25 -32.63
N ARG A 86 6.43 -14.87 -31.44
CA ARG A 86 7.42 -15.85 -30.95
C ARG A 86 7.03 -17.29 -31.22
N TYR A 87 5.76 -17.63 -31.00
CA TYR A 87 5.29 -19.03 -30.97
C TYR A 87 4.25 -19.33 -32.06
N GLY A 88 3.47 -18.32 -32.47
CA GLY A 88 2.37 -18.45 -33.42
C GLY A 88 1.04 -18.01 -32.81
N PRO A 89 -0.07 -18.01 -33.57
CA PRO A 89 -1.38 -17.64 -33.05
C PRO A 89 -1.71 -18.47 -31.80
N PRO A 90 -2.24 -17.88 -30.71
CA PRO A 90 -2.51 -18.60 -29.46
C PRO A 90 -3.60 -19.68 -29.61
N GLU A 91 -4.39 -19.62 -30.68
CA GLU A 91 -5.35 -20.69 -31.05
C GLU A 91 -4.67 -21.95 -31.62
N GLU A 92 -3.45 -21.83 -32.12
CA GLU A 92 -2.65 -22.92 -32.70
C GLU A 92 -1.51 -23.34 -31.76
N TRP A 93 -0.88 -22.36 -31.11
CA TRP A 93 0.12 -22.56 -30.07
C TRP A 93 -0.48 -22.17 -28.72
N GLY A 94 -1.16 -23.10 -28.07
CA GLY A 94 -1.83 -22.84 -26.80
C GLY A 94 -0.89 -22.78 -25.59
N TYR A 95 -1.39 -22.29 -24.46
CA TYR A 95 -0.66 -22.19 -23.20
C TYR A 95 -0.15 -23.55 -22.71
N GLU A 96 -0.89 -24.62 -22.97
CA GLU A 96 -0.51 -26.00 -22.66
C GLU A 96 0.86 -26.38 -23.25
N ASN A 97 1.28 -25.76 -24.36
CA ASN A 97 2.57 -26.03 -24.99
C ASN A 97 3.75 -25.54 -24.13
N PHE A 98 3.56 -24.54 -23.28
CA PHE A 98 4.59 -24.20 -22.27
C PHE A 98 4.78 -25.34 -21.25
N ILE A 99 3.80 -26.22 -21.08
CA ILE A 99 3.85 -27.35 -20.13
C ILE A 99 4.33 -28.63 -20.84
N VAL A 100 3.70 -29.01 -21.95
CA VAL A 100 4.02 -30.27 -22.67
C VAL A 100 5.27 -30.17 -23.53
N GLY A 101 5.66 -28.95 -23.92
CA GLY A 101 6.80 -28.67 -24.76
C GLY A 101 6.45 -28.65 -26.25
N ALA A 102 6.79 -27.56 -26.93
CA ALA A 102 6.62 -27.41 -28.37
C ALA A 102 7.72 -26.52 -28.98
N PRO A 103 8.03 -26.64 -30.28
CA PRO A 103 8.91 -25.68 -30.93
C PRO A 103 8.26 -24.30 -31.02
N ASP A 104 9.05 -23.23 -30.85
CA ASP A 104 8.69 -21.87 -31.22
C ASP A 104 8.79 -21.65 -32.75
N LEU A 105 8.48 -20.45 -33.25
CA LEU A 105 8.56 -20.14 -34.69
C LEU A 105 9.99 -20.20 -35.26
N HIS A 106 11.01 -20.20 -34.40
CA HIS A 106 12.41 -20.33 -34.78
C HIS A 106 12.92 -21.77 -34.64
N GLY A 107 12.06 -22.71 -34.23
CA GLY A 107 12.39 -24.13 -34.06
C GLY A 107 13.05 -24.47 -32.72
N HIS A 108 13.14 -23.53 -31.77
CA HIS A 108 13.63 -23.82 -30.43
C HIS A 108 12.57 -24.55 -29.62
N HIS A 109 12.93 -25.62 -28.93
CA HIS A 109 11.99 -26.30 -28.04
C HIS A 109 11.75 -25.46 -26.78
N VAL A 110 10.49 -25.11 -26.52
CA VAL A 110 10.06 -24.28 -25.40
C VAL A 110 9.20 -25.13 -24.47
N GLN A 111 9.63 -25.22 -23.21
CA GLN A 111 8.93 -25.94 -22.16
C GLN A 111 9.36 -25.40 -20.78
N PHE A 112 8.44 -25.39 -19.82
CA PHE A 112 8.78 -25.26 -18.41
C PHE A 112 9.49 -26.54 -17.96
N LYS A 113 10.82 -26.51 -17.98
CA LYS A 113 11.66 -27.66 -17.66
C LYS A 113 12.92 -27.21 -16.93
N PRO A 114 12.81 -26.71 -15.69
CA PRO A 114 13.98 -26.47 -14.86
C PRO A 114 14.74 -27.77 -14.64
N VAL A 115 16.04 -27.75 -14.92
CA VAL A 115 16.94 -28.90 -14.74
C VAL A 115 17.78 -28.66 -13.51
N LEU A 116 17.80 -29.64 -12.59
CA LEU A 116 18.55 -29.54 -11.34
C LEU A 116 20.04 -29.29 -11.61
N ALA A 117 20.67 -28.47 -10.77
CA ALA A 117 22.11 -28.23 -10.85
C ALA A 117 22.93 -29.53 -10.68
N SER A 118 22.43 -30.47 -9.87
CA SER A 118 23.02 -31.82 -9.72
C SER A 118 22.95 -32.68 -10.99
N GLU A 119 22.11 -32.31 -11.95
CA GLU A 119 21.91 -32.99 -13.23
C GLU A 119 22.50 -32.16 -14.41
N GLY A 120 23.30 -31.14 -14.11
CA GLY A 120 23.96 -30.28 -15.10
C GLY A 120 23.13 -29.08 -15.56
N GLY A 121 21.98 -28.81 -14.94
CA GLY A 121 21.19 -27.60 -15.18
C GLY A 121 21.55 -26.42 -14.28
N SER A 122 20.66 -25.44 -14.19
CA SER A 122 20.85 -24.20 -13.42
C SER A 122 19.94 -24.08 -12.20
N PHE A 123 18.98 -24.98 -12.02
CA PHE A 123 18.04 -24.94 -10.91
C PHE A 123 18.68 -25.53 -9.64
N ASP A 124 19.08 -24.67 -8.70
CA ASP A 124 19.55 -25.07 -7.37
C ASP A 124 18.55 -24.61 -6.29
N PRO A 125 17.54 -25.44 -5.95
CA PRO A 125 16.58 -25.10 -4.92
C PRO A 125 17.23 -24.98 -3.53
N ALA A 126 18.33 -25.69 -3.26
CA ALA A 126 19.02 -25.60 -1.97
C ALA A 126 19.74 -24.25 -1.82
N ALA A 127 20.35 -23.72 -2.89
CA ALA A 127 20.91 -22.37 -2.89
C ALA A 127 19.83 -21.31 -2.65
N LEU A 128 18.70 -21.41 -3.35
CA LEU A 128 17.57 -20.51 -3.15
C LEU A 128 17.13 -20.49 -1.67
N ILE A 129 16.91 -21.67 -1.08
CA ILE A 129 16.47 -21.75 0.33
C ILE A 129 17.53 -21.24 1.31
N ARG A 130 18.83 -21.42 1.04
CA ARG A 130 19.90 -20.82 1.86
C ARG A 130 19.83 -19.29 1.85
N ILE A 131 19.61 -18.67 0.68
CA ILE A 131 19.45 -17.22 0.55
C ILE A 131 18.20 -16.75 1.29
N VAL A 132 17.07 -17.45 1.10
CA VAL A 132 15.82 -17.16 1.82
C VAL A 132 16.01 -17.24 3.33
N LYS A 133 16.71 -18.26 3.84
CA LYS A 133 17.03 -18.36 5.26
C LYS A 133 17.92 -17.21 5.73
N ALA A 134 18.95 -16.87 4.95
CA ALA A 134 19.89 -15.79 5.26
C ALA A 134 19.20 -14.42 5.30
N SER A 135 18.08 -14.24 4.58
CA SER A 135 17.26 -13.01 4.64
C SER A 135 16.58 -12.79 6.00
N GLY A 136 16.55 -13.79 6.88
CA GLY A 136 15.86 -13.72 8.16
C GLY A 136 14.38 -14.14 8.10
N ALA A 137 13.92 -14.71 6.97
CA ALA A 137 12.58 -15.28 6.87
C ALA A 137 12.33 -16.35 7.96
N ARG A 138 11.13 -16.32 8.55
CA ARG A 138 10.69 -17.28 9.57
C ARG A 138 9.67 -18.28 9.02
N PHE A 139 9.00 -17.92 7.94
CA PHE A 139 8.18 -18.80 7.11
C PHE A 139 8.52 -18.57 5.65
N ALA A 140 8.45 -19.60 4.82
CA ALA A 140 8.73 -19.50 3.39
C ALA A 140 7.97 -20.56 2.59
N GLY A 141 7.81 -20.36 1.28
CA GLY A 141 7.01 -21.27 0.48
C GLY A 141 6.92 -20.96 -1.01
N PRO A 142 6.67 -21.95 -1.87
CA PRO A 142 6.34 -21.71 -3.27
C PRO A 142 4.86 -21.29 -3.42
N VAL A 143 4.56 -20.60 -4.52
CA VAL A 143 3.26 -20.81 -5.18
C VAL A 143 3.23 -22.26 -5.65
N ALA A 144 2.27 -23.07 -5.18
CA ALA A 144 2.15 -24.47 -5.59
C ALA A 144 1.22 -24.65 -6.79
N GLU A 145 0.23 -23.79 -6.92
CA GLU A 145 -0.57 -23.66 -8.13
C GLU A 145 -1.08 -22.22 -8.23
N HIS A 146 -0.85 -21.60 -9.39
CA HIS A 146 -1.34 -20.26 -9.69
C HIS A 146 -2.73 -20.34 -10.37
N HIS A 147 -3.16 -19.29 -11.08
CA HIS A 147 -4.43 -19.30 -11.82
C HIS A 147 -4.42 -20.17 -13.09
N ASP A 148 -3.25 -20.67 -13.48
CA ASP A 148 -2.99 -21.30 -14.78
C ASP A 148 -3.32 -22.80 -14.84
N GLY A 149 -3.77 -23.38 -13.71
CA GLY A 149 -4.26 -24.76 -13.65
C GLY A 149 -3.16 -25.83 -13.58
N PHE A 150 -1.88 -25.43 -13.45
CA PHE A 150 -0.74 -26.32 -13.37
C PHE A 150 -0.29 -26.56 -11.92
N SER A 151 -0.47 -27.79 -11.43
CA SER A 151 -0.13 -28.19 -10.06
C SER A 151 1.36 -28.54 -9.95
N MET A 152 2.13 -27.86 -9.10
CA MET A 152 3.57 -28.09 -8.98
C MET A 152 3.95 -29.16 -7.94
N TRP A 153 3.09 -30.16 -7.76
CA TRP A 153 3.31 -31.34 -6.90
C TRP A 153 2.91 -32.62 -7.65
N ASP A 154 3.22 -33.79 -7.08
CA ASP A 154 2.75 -35.07 -7.59
C ASP A 154 1.25 -35.25 -7.35
N SER A 155 0.42 -34.73 -8.26
CA SER A 155 -1.04 -34.69 -8.10
C SER A 155 -1.73 -35.88 -8.76
N GLU A 156 -2.65 -36.53 -8.05
CA GLU A 156 -3.51 -37.58 -8.61
C GLU A 156 -4.78 -36.99 -9.22
N VAL A 157 -5.31 -35.89 -8.66
CA VAL A 157 -6.54 -35.25 -9.14
C VAL A 157 -6.33 -34.31 -10.33
N ASN A 158 -5.08 -33.89 -10.59
CA ASN A 158 -4.72 -33.04 -11.73
C ASN A 158 -3.48 -33.56 -12.47
N GLU A 159 -3.68 -34.15 -13.65
CA GLU A 159 -2.62 -34.63 -14.54
C GLU A 159 -1.74 -33.51 -15.11
N TRP A 160 -2.20 -32.25 -15.06
CA TRP A 160 -1.40 -31.08 -15.39
C TRP A 160 -0.51 -30.72 -14.23
N ASN A 161 0.57 -31.50 -14.06
CA ASN A 161 1.48 -31.33 -12.94
C ASN A 161 2.96 -31.50 -13.29
N SER A 162 3.84 -31.01 -12.41
CA SER A 162 5.29 -30.97 -12.63
C SER A 162 6.00 -32.33 -12.56
N VAL A 163 5.32 -33.39 -12.13
CA VAL A 163 5.85 -34.76 -12.09
C VAL A 163 5.51 -35.52 -13.38
N ALA A 164 4.26 -35.42 -13.83
CA ALA A 164 3.81 -36.04 -15.07
C ALA A 164 4.36 -35.31 -16.31
N LEU A 165 4.54 -33.98 -16.23
CA LEU A 165 4.91 -33.11 -17.35
C LEU A 165 6.09 -32.19 -16.96
N GLY A 166 6.71 -31.55 -17.95
CA GLY A 166 7.76 -30.56 -17.73
C GLY A 166 9.02 -31.15 -17.06
N PRO A 167 9.40 -30.69 -15.85
CA PRO A 167 10.64 -31.10 -15.19
C PRO A 167 10.66 -32.53 -14.66
N GLN A 168 9.51 -33.23 -14.59
CA GLN A 168 9.40 -34.56 -13.98
C GLN A 168 9.90 -34.59 -12.53
N LEU A 169 9.59 -33.53 -11.79
CA LEU A 169 10.05 -33.29 -10.44
C LEU A 169 8.90 -32.76 -9.59
N ASP A 170 8.78 -33.30 -8.38
CA ASP A 170 7.84 -32.77 -7.37
C ASP A 170 8.45 -31.51 -6.75
N LEU A 171 8.15 -30.36 -7.35
CA LEU A 171 8.72 -29.07 -6.97
C LEU A 171 8.26 -28.65 -5.57
N LEU A 172 6.97 -28.80 -5.27
CA LEU A 172 6.39 -28.48 -3.97
C LEU A 172 7.06 -29.29 -2.86
N LYS A 173 7.17 -30.60 -3.00
CA LYS A 173 7.79 -31.46 -1.98
C LYS A 173 9.28 -31.16 -1.83
N THR A 174 9.98 -30.89 -2.93
CA THR A 174 11.40 -30.50 -2.92
C THR A 174 11.61 -29.24 -2.07
N PHE A 175 10.83 -28.18 -2.31
CA PHE A 175 10.91 -26.97 -1.51
C PHE A 175 10.45 -27.19 -0.06
N ALA A 176 9.37 -27.93 0.16
CA ALA A 176 8.85 -28.22 1.49
C ALA A 176 9.88 -28.92 2.38
N CYS A 177 10.62 -29.90 1.84
CA CYS A 177 11.71 -30.56 2.55
C CYS A 177 12.83 -29.58 2.91
N LEU A 178 13.34 -28.82 1.94
CA LEU A 178 14.44 -27.88 2.15
C LEU A 178 14.09 -26.76 3.14
N ILE A 179 12.85 -26.23 3.10
CA ILE A 179 12.37 -25.20 4.03
C ILE A 179 12.39 -25.72 5.47
N ARG A 180 11.92 -26.95 5.69
CA ARG A 180 11.92 -27.60 7.01
C ARG A 180 13.33 -27.92 7.50
N GLU A 181 14.19 -28.46 6.64
CA GLU A 181 15.59 -28.73 6.96
C GLU A 181 16.33 -27.45 7.38
N ASN A 182 15.94 -26.29 6.85
CA ASN A 182 16.48 -24.99 7.22
C ASN A 182 15.73 -24.30 8.38
N GLY A 183 14.83 -25.03 9.07
CA GLY A 183 14.16 -24.57 10.29
C GLY A 183 13.27 -23.34 10.07
N MET A 184 12.55 -23.30 8.95
CA MET A 184 11.51 -22.32 8.66
C MET A 184 10.14 -23.00 8.62
N LYS A 185 9.09 -22.24 8.92
CA LYS A 185 7.69 -22.68 8.77
C LYS A 185 7.33 -22.75 7.28
N LEU A 186 6.55 -23.76 6.88
CA LEU A 186 6.16 -23.97 5.49
C LEU A 186 4.90 -23.18 5.15
N LEU A 187 5.01 -22.29 4.16
CA LEU A 187 3.89 -21.66 3.47
C LEU A 187 3.66 -22.38 2.13
N VAL A 188 2.41 -22.47 1.71
CA VAL A 188 2.04 -22.89 0.35
C VAL A 188 1.00 -21.91 -0.18
N ALA A 189 1.29 -21.23 -1.30
CA ALA A 189 0.36 -20.31 -1.93
C ALA A 189 -0.44 -20.98 -3.05
N MET A 190 -1.76 -20.73 -3.05
CA MET A 190 -2.78 -21.42 -3.84
C MET A 190 -3.71 -20.37 -4.47
N HIS A 191 -3.72 -20.27 -5.81
CA HIS A 191 -4.48 -19.24 -6.56
C HIS A 191 -5.52 -19.84 -7.52
N GLN A 192 -5.75 -21.14 -7.44
CA GLN A 192 -6.54 -21.96 -8.35
C GLN A 192 -8.04 -21.59 -8.43
N ALA A 193 -8.56 -20.76 -7.52
CA ALA A 193 -9.97 -20.35 -7.56
C ALA A 193 -10.30 -19.51 -8.82
N PHE A 194 -9.39 -18.62 -9.24
CA PHE A 194 -9.63 -17.79 -10.42
C PHE A 194 -9.46 -18.54 -11.74
N ASN A 195 -8.76 -19.69 -11.74
CA ASN A 195 -8.69 -20.59 -12.91
C ASN A 195 -10.09 -20.88 -13.48
N THR A 196 -11.00 -21.30 -12.61
CA THR A 196 -12.36 -21.72 -12.97
C THR A 196 -13.39 -20.59 -12.90
N ASN A 197 -12.96 -19.37 -12.56
CA ASN A 197 -13.80 -18.18 -12.44
C ASN A 197 -13.43 -17.08 -13.45
N GLY A 198 -12.67 -17.45 -14.49
CA GLY A 198 -12.53 -16.63 -15.69
C GLY A 198 -11.11 -16.26 -16.07
N PHE A 199 -10.07 -16.77 -15.42
CA PHE A 199 -8.67 -16.49 -15.81
C PHE A 199 -8.43 -16.79 -17.30
N PHE A 200 -8.93 -17.93 -17.80
CA PHE A 200 -8.83 -18.32 -19.21
C PHE A 200 -10.08 -17.95 -20.04
N SER A 201 -10.80 -16.88 -19.71
CA SER A 201 -12.01 -16.46 -20.45
C SER A 201 -11.77 -16.13 -21.93
N GLY A 202 -10.54 -15.81 -22.32
CA GLY A 202 -10.14 -15.60 -23.71
C GLY A 202 -9.75 -16.87 -24.45
N ALA A 203 -9.48 -17.98 -23.75
CA ALA A 203 -8.98 -19.21 -24.36
C ALA A 203 -10.09 -19.91 -25.17
N PRO A 204 -9.73 -20.64 -26.25
CA PRO A 204 -10.69 -21.43 -27.01
C PRO A 204 -11.44 -22.45 -26.13
N ARG A 205 -12.69 -22.74 -26.50
CA ARG A 205 -13.46 -23.78 -25.83
C ARG A 205 -12.88 -25.16 -26.17
N GLN A 206 -12.52 -25.90 -25.14
CA GLN A 206 -11.91 -27.22 -25.24
C GLN A 206 -12.97 -28.32 -25.30
N THR A 207 -12.70 -29.34 -26.11
CA THR A 207 -13.52 -30.56 -26.17
C THR A 207 -12.89 -31.73 -25.43
N ASP A 208 -11.57 -31.71 -25.28
CA ASP A 208 -10.82 -32.68 -24.48
C ASP A 208 -10.99 -32.40 -22.97
N PRO A 209 -11.42 -33.39 -22.17
CA PRO A 209 -11.62 -33.21 -20.73
C PRO A 209 -10.35 -32.86 -19.95
N SER A 210 -9.17 -33.27 -20.43
CA SER A 210 -7.91 -32.92 -19.78
C SER A 210 -7.60 -31.44 -19.97
N LEU A 211 -7.70 -30.92 -21.20
CA LEU A 211 -7.55 -29.50 -21.48
C LEU A 211 -8.65 -28.66 -20.81
N GLN A 212 -9.88 -29.16 -20.72
CA GLN A 212 -10.93 -28.49 -19.94
C GLN A 212 -10.52 -28.32 -18.46
N LYS A 213 -9.79 -29.27 -17.88
CA LYS A 213 -9.29 -29.17 -16.51
C LYS A 213 -8.24 -28.06 -16.38
N LEU A 214 -7.24 -28.02 -17.28
CA LEU A 214 -6.21 -26.97 -17.29
C LEU A 214 -6.81 -25.57 -17.44
N PHE A 215 -7.71 -25.41 -18.42
CA PHE A 215 -8.30 -24.11 -18.76
C PHE A 215 -9.50 -23.71 -17.89
N GLY A 216 -9.82 -24.47 -16.84
CA GLY A 216 -10.93 -24.16 -15.92
C GLY A 216 -12.32 -24.23 -16.57
N GLN A 217 -12.50 -25.06 -17.59
CA GLN A 217 -13.72 -25.18 -18.40
C GLN A 217 -14.60 -26.39 -18.03
N LEU A 218 -14.23 -27.15 -17.00
CA LEU A 218 -15.09 -28.20 -16.44
C LEU A 218 -16.41 -27.61 -15.89
N PRO A 219 -17.48 -28.41 -15.81
CA PRO A 219 -18.72 -27.99 -15.14
C PRO A 219 -18.46 -27.45 -13.73
N LYS A 220 -19.13 -26.36 -13.34
CA LYS A 220 -18.86 -25.62 -12.10
C LYS A 220 -18.82 -26.49 -10.84
N ASN A 221 -19.71 -27.47 -10.72
CA ASN A 221 -19.72 -28.40 -9.58
C ASN A 221 -18.47 -29.30 -9.54
N MET A 222 -17.96 -29.72 -10.70
CA MET A 222 -16.70 -30.47 -10.80
C MET A 222 -15.51 -29.57 -10.51
N SER A 223 -15.51 -28.34 -11.03
CA SER A 223 -14.48 -27.32 -10.76
C SER A 223 -14.38 -26.96 -9.28
N ASP A 224 -15.51 -26.77 -8.60
CA ASP A 224 -15.55 -26.48 -7.16
C ASP A 224 -15.09 -27.68 -6.32
N GLN A 225 -15.39 -28.90 -6.75
CA GLN A 225 -14.90 -30.12 -6.11
C GLN A 225 -13.38 -30.29 -6.33
N LEU A 226 -12.90 -30.04 -7.54
CA LEU A 226 -11.47 -30.06 -7.87
C LEU A 226 -10.68 -29.02 -7.08
N TRP A 227 -11.23 -27.82 -6.86
CA TRP A 227 -10.64 -26.81 -5.99
C TRP A 227 -10.37 -27.35 -4.58
N PHE A 228 -11.34 -28.07 -3.99
CA PHE A 228 -11.19 -28.69 -2.68
C PHE A 228 -10.23 -29.88 -2.71
N ASP A 229 -10.32 -30.74 -3.72
CA ASP A 229 -9.48 -31.92 -3.82
C ASP A 229 -7.99 -31.57 -3.98
N LYS A 230 -7.67 -30.51 -4.75
CA LYS A 230 -6.31 -29.95 -4.85
C LYS A 230 -5.79 -29.46 -3.50
N GLN A 231 -6.61 -28.73 -2.75
CA GLN A 231 -6.24 -28.28 -1.40
C GLN A 231 -6.00 -29.47 -0.47
N ARG A 232 -6.87 -30.49 -0.53
CA ARG A 232 -6.74 -31.71 0.28
C ARG A 232 -5.42 -32.43 -0.01
N GLU A 233 -5.07 -32.62 -1.28
CA GLU A 233 -3.79 -33.23 -1.66
C GLU A 233 -2.61 -32.45 -1.11
N VAL A 234 -2.57 -31.13 -1.28
CA VAL A 234 -1.48 -30.28 -0.74
C VAL A 234 -1.37 -30.41 0.78
N VAL A 235 -2.51 -30.36 1.49
CA VAL A 235 -2.58 -30.54 2.95
C VAL A 235 -1.95 -31.88 3.35
N ASP A 236 -2.37 -32.98 2.74
CA ASP A 236 -1.89 -34.32 3.13
C ASP A 236 -0.46 -34.59 2.66
N HIS A 237 -0.07 -34.07 1.49
CA HIS A 237 1.22 -34.33 0.84
C HIS A 237 2.38 -33.64 1.55
N VAL A 238 2.21 -32.36 1.90
CA VAL A 238 3.28 -31.56 2.47
C VAL A 238 2.98 -30.92 3.81
N GLN A 239 1.80 -31.08 4.40
CA GLN A 239 1.48 -30.61 5.77
C GLN A 239 1.87 -29.15 6.06
N PRO A 240 1.41 -28.17 5.26
CA PRO A 240 1.79 -26.77 5.41
C PRO A 240 1.48 -26.22 6.81
N ASP A 241 2.28 -25.25 7.25
CA ASP A 241 1.95 -24.44 8.44
C ASP A 241 1.02 -23.26 8.04
N ILE A 242 1.15 -22.78 6.80
CA ILE A 242 0.32 -21.72 6.21
C ILE A 242 -0.16 -22.18 4.83
N ILE A 243 -1.48 -22.12 4.59
CA ILE A 243 -2.02 -22.11 3.23
C ILE A 243 -2.47 -20.70 2.91
N TRP A 244 -1.82 -20.09 1.91
CA TRP A 244 -2.18 -18.76 1.44
C TRP A 244 -3.15 -18.92 0.25
N ASN A 245 -4.27 -18.18 0.26
CA ASN A 245 -5.26 -18.24 -0.82
C ASN A 245 -5.44 -16.88 -1.49
N ASP A 246 -5.48 -16.89 -2.82
CA ASP A 246 -5.81 -15.70 -3.59
C ASP A 246 -7.32 -15.41 -3.62
N PHE A 247 -7.71 -14.38 -4.37
CA PHE A 247 -9.11 -13.99 -4.59
C PHE A 247 -9.93 -15.02 -5.38
N SER A 248 -11.22 -14.72 -5.58
CA SER A 248 -12.21 -15.57 -6.26
C SER A 248 -12.72 -16.72 -5.40
N LEU A 249 -12.53 -16.65 -4.09
CA LEU A 249 -13.18 -17.54 -3.14
C LEU A 249 -14.65 -17.14 -2.99
N ASN A 250 -14.93 -15.85 -2.80
CA ASN A 250 -16.23 -15.20 -2.92
C ASN A 250 -16.06 -13.67 -3.04
N SER A 251 -15.70 -13.22 -4.25
CA SER A 251 -15.38 -11.82 -4.54
C SER A 251 -16.16 -11.33 -5.78
N PRO A 252 -17.50 -11.27 -5.73
CA PRO A 252 -18.30 -10.83 -6.87
C PRO A 252 -17.88 -9.44 -7.36
N GLY A 253 -17.80 -9.27 -8.68
CA GLY A 253 -17.34 -8.04 -9.34
C GLY A 253 -15.83 -7.96 -9.61
N TRP A 254 -15.01 -8.78 -8.94
CA TRP A 254 -13.55 -8.77 -9.11
C TRP A 254 -13.05 -9.58 -10.30
N CYS A 255 -13.85 -10.51 -10.83
CA CYS A 255 -13.51 -11.27 -12.03
C CYS A 255 -13.81 -10.50 -13.34
N HIS A 256 -13.99 -9.17 -13.29
CA HIS A 256 -14.19 -8.28 -14.45
C HIS A 256 -15.22 -8.76 -15.48
N GLY A 257 -16.33 -9.35 -15.03
CA GLY A 257 -17.40 -9.86 -15.90
C GLY A 257 -17.12 -11.22 -16.54
N ALA A 258 -15.98 -11.86 -16.25
CA ALA A 258 -15.66 -13.20 -16.74
C ALA A 258 -16.44 -14.32 -16.02
N SER A 259 -17.00 -14.03 -14.83
CA SER A 259 -17.87 -14.93 -14.07
C SER A 259 -18.90 -14.10 -13.31
N ASP A 260 -20.17 -14.50 -13.41
CA ASP A 260 -21.28 -13.86 -12.67
C ASP A 260 -21.12 -14.02 -11.15
N TYR A 261 -20.41 -15.07 -10.72
CA TYR A 261 -20.29 -15.46 -9.31
C TYR A 261 -18.95 -15.05 -8.70
N CYS A 262 -17.85 -15.15 -9.47
CA CYS A 262 -16.47 -14.96 -9.00
C CYS A 262 -16.22 -15.63 -7.63
N SER A 263 -16.57 -16.92 -7.53
CA SER A 263 -16.60 -17.63 -6.25
C SER A 263 -16.46 -19.15 -6.37
N ILE A 264 -16.03 -19.77 -5.28
CA ILE A 264 -16.10 -21.20 -5.03
C ILE A 264 -17.32 -21.49 -4.16
N ALA A 265 -18.01 -22.62 -4.43
CA ALA A 265 -19.15 -23.04 -3.63
C ALA A 265 -18.83 -23.06 -2.12
N GLU A 266 -19.70 -22.44 -1.32
CA GLU A 266 -19.49 -22.27 0.12
C GLU A 266 -19.25 -23.59 0.85
N GLY A 267 -19.98 -24.65 0.45
CA GLY A 267 -19.79 -25.98 1.03
C GLY A 267 -18.37 -26.53 0.82
N GLN A 268 -17.70 -26.23 -0.29
CA GLN A 268 -16.33 -26.68 -0.53
C GLN A 268 -15.32 -25.84 0.25
N ARG A 269 -15.53 -24.52 0.34
CA ARG A 269 -14.74 -23.62 1.21
C ARG A 269 -14.78 -24.07 2.67
N LEU A 270 -15.97 -24.40 3.18
CA LEU A 270 -16.15 -24.90 4.56
C LEU A 270 -15.53 -26.29 4.77
N LYS A 271 -15.64 -27.20 3.80
CA LYS A 271 -14.94 -28.50 3.86
C LYS A 271 -13.43 -28.33 3.92
N TYR A 272 -12.86 -27.42 3.12
CA TYR A 272 -11.43 -27.11 3.18
C TYR A 272 -11.00 -26.65 4.57
N LEU A 273 -11.68 -25.64 5.13
CA LEU A 273 -11.36 -25.10 6.45
C LEU A 273 -11.42 -26.19 7.53
N ALA A 274 -12.54 -26.93 7.59
CA ALA A 274 -12.71 -28.01 8.54
C ALA A 274 -11.62 -29.09 8.38
N TYR A 275 -11.32 -29.50 7.15
CA TYR A 275 -10.30 -30.51 6.87
C TYR A 275 -8.92 -30.07 7.35
N TYR A 276 -8.47 -28.88 6.93
CA TYR A 276 -7.14 -28.39 7.25
C TYR A 276 -6.96 -28.13 8.75
N PHE A 277 -7.98 -27.58 9.43
CA PHE A 277 -7.91 -27.37 10.88
C PHE A 277 -7.90 -28.69 11.67
N ASN A 278 -8.67 -29.70 11.24
CA ASN A 278 -8.59 -31.04 11.83
C ASN A 278 -7.21 -31.68 11.61
N ARG A 279 -6.62 -31.52 10.41
CA ARG A 279 -5.26 -31.98 10.14
C ARG A 279 -4.21 -31.28 11.00
N GLY A 280 -4.36 -29.98 11.24
CA GLY A 280 -3.53 -29.24 12.19
C GLY A 280 -3.57 -29.86 13.59
N MET A 281 -4.77 -30.26 14.06
CA MET A 281 -4.91 -30.97 15.34
C MET A 281 -4.23 -32.35 15.32
N ASP A 282 -4.41 -33.12 14.26
CA ASP A 282 -3.76 -34.44 14.09
C ASP A 282 -2.22 -34.34 14.15
N TRP A 283 -1.66 -33.24 13.62
CA TRP A 283 -0.22 -33.00 13.58
C TRP A 283 0.34 -32.29 14.81
N ASP A 284 -0.50 -31.92 15.77
CA ASP A 284 -0.13 -31.03 16.89
C ASP A 284 0.51 -29.72 16.40
N LYS A 285 -0.09 -29.13 15.36
CA LYS A 285 0.35 -27.88 14.74
C LYS A 285 -0.73 -26.81 14.81
N GLU A 286 -0.34 -25.64 15.29
CA GLU A 286 -1.11 -24.41 15.09
C GLU A 286 -0.97 -23.94 13.63
N VAL A 287 -1.73 -24.55 12.72
CA VAL A 287 -1.81 -24.15 11.31
C VAL A 287 -2.61 -22.84 11.16
N LEU A 288 -2.45 -22.15 10.03
CA LEU A 288 -3.32 -21.04 9.65
C LEU A 288 -3.56 -20.99 8.14
N THR A 289 -4.63 -20.30 7.74
CA THR A 289 -4.94 -20.01 6.33
C THR A 289 -5.12 -18.51 6.13
N THR A 290 -4.74 -17.99 4.97
CA THR A 290 -4.98 -16.59 4.58
C THR A 290 -5.97 -16.49 3.42
N TYR A 291 -6.50 -15.28 3.20
CA TYR A 291 -7.33 -14.90 2.05
C TYR A 291 -7.23 -13.39 1.81
N LYS A 292 -7.47 -12.93 0.58
CA LYS A 292 -7.48 -11.50 0.24
C LYS A 292 -8.51 -10.71 1.05
N GLN A 293 -8.14 -9.55 1.59
CA GLN A 293 -8.96 -8.80 2.56
C GLN A 293 -10.32 -8.34 2.01
N PHE A 294 -10.39 -8.13 0.70
CA PHE A 294 -11.63 -7.73 0.02
C PHE A 294 -12.52 -8.92 -0.35
N ASP A 295 -12.01 -10.14 -0.29
CA ASP A 295 -12.72 -11.37 -0.62
C ASP A 295 -13.58 -11.81 0.59
N SER A 296 -14.85 -12.15 0.36
CA SER A 296 -15.76 -12.63 1.42
C SER A 296 -15.82 -14.16 1.49
N GLY A 297 -14.76 -14.82 1.02
CA GLY A 297 -14.62 -16.27 0.90
C GLY A 297 -14.39 -16.96 2.22
N PHE A 298 -13.67 -16.32 3.16
CA PHE A 298 -13.48 -16.76 4.53
C PHE A 298 -13.84 -15.63 5.51
N ARG A 299 -13.75 -15.92 6.82
CA ARG A 299 -13.99 -14.96 7.90
C ARG A 299 -12.70 -14.71 8.68
N ASP A 300 -12.52 -13.47 9.10
CA ASP A 300 -11.37 -13.00 9.90
C ASP A 300 -11.31 -13.60 11.32
N THR A 301 -12.36 -14.30 11.73
CA THR A 301 -12.44 -15.13 12.94
C THR A 301 -11.47 -16.31 12.92
N SER A 302 -11.28 -16.94 11.76
CA SER A 302 -10.56 -18.21 11.61
C SER A 302 -9.52 -18.21 10.48
N ALA A 303 -9.48 -17.17 9.65
CA ALA A 303 -8.48 -16.96 8.62
C ALA A 303 -7.84 -15.57 8.75
N VAL A 304 -6.59 -15.43 8.34
CA VAL A 304 -5.86 -14.15 8.37
C VAL A 304 -6.15 -13.38 7.08
N ALA A 305 -6.67 -12.16 7.22
CA ALA A 305 -6.82 -11.26 6.08
C ALA A 305 -5.43 -10.86 5.53
N ASP A 306 -5.23 -11.10 4.23
CA ASP A 306 -4.11 -10.63 3.45
C ASP A 306 -4.50 -9.35 2.70
N TYR A 307 -3.87 -8.24 3.06
CA TYR A 307 -4.12 -6.94 2.46
C TYR A 307 -3.37 -6.77 1.14
N GLU A 308 -4.03 -6.09 0.21
CA GLU A 308 -3.41 -5.54 -0.99
C GLU A 308 -2.03 -4.90 -0.75
N ARG A 309 -1.20 -4.96 -1.79
CA ARG A 309 0.20 -4.53 -1.75
C ARG A 309 0.33 -3.13 -1.15
N GLY A 310 1.15 -3.01 -0.10
CA GLY A 310 1.29 -1.76 0.68
C GLY A 310 0.60 -1.79 2.05
N GLY A 311 -0.36 -2.68 2.26
CA GLY A 311 -1.07 -2.85 3.52
C GLY A 311 -2.02 -1.69 3.87
N PRO A 312 -2.62 -1.71 5.07
CA PRO A 312 -3.50 -0.65 5.56
C PRO A 312 -2.75 0.66 5.85
N THR A 313 -3.47 1.78 5.75
CA THR A 313 -2.97 3.13 6.09
C THR A 313 -2.60 3.27 7.55
N ASP A 314 -3.38 2.62 8.43
CA ASP A 314 -3.28 2.76 9.87
C ASP A 314 -3.15 1.40 10.56
N ILE A 315 -2.93 1.43 11.88
CA ILE A 315 -2.91 0.24 12.71
C ILE A 315 -4.24 -0.50 12.61
N THR A 316 -4.17 -1.77 12.26
CA THR A 316 -5.35 -2.60 11.98
C THR A 316 -5.36 -3.84 12.85
N ARG A 317 -6.55 -4.22 13.33
CA ARG A 317 -6.79 -5.37 14.20
C ARG A 317 -8.08 -6.08 13.74
N PRO A 318 -8.14 -7.43 13.75
CA PRO A 318 -7.14 -8.38 14.25
C PRO A 318 -5.86 -8.46 13.38
N TYR A 319 -4.88 -9.24 13.85
CA TYR A 319 -3.57 -9.42 13.21
C TYR A 319 -3.71 -9.87 11.75
N TRP A 320 -2.94 -9.25 10.87
CA TRP A 320 -3.09 -9.36 9.42
C TRP A 320 -1.76 -9.67 8.72
N LEU A 321 -1.83 -9.97 7.42
CA LEU A 321 -0.69 -10.16 6.51
C LEU A 321 -0.84 -9.18 5.34
N THR A 322 0.27 -8.79 4.70
CA THR A 322 0.24 -8.22 3.35
C THR A 322 1.39 -8.78 2.55
N ASP A 323 1.13 -9.03 1.26
CA ASP A 323 2.17 -9.36 0.31
C ASP A 323 2.90 -8.10 -0.20
N ASP A 324 4.18 -8.23 -0.48
CA ASP A 324 4.95 -7.25 -1.26
C ASP A 324 5.88 -8.00 -2.24
N ALA A 325 6.58 -7.29 -3.12
CA ALA A 325 7.53 -7.89 -4.05
C ALA A 325 8.80 -7.05 -4.18
N ILE A 326 9.94 -7.71 -4.41
CA ILE A 326 11.18 -7.00 -4.78
C ILE A 326 11.00 -6.33 -6.14
N SER A 327 10.30 -6.99 -7.06
CA SER A 327 9.96 -6.48 -8.38
C SER A 327 9.02 -5.26 -8.33
N ALA A 328 9.28 -4.31 -9.22
CA ALA A 328 8.44 -3.14 -9.48
C ALA A 328 7.44 -3.35 -10.63
N SER A 329 7.50 -4.47 -11.35
CA SER A 329 6.65 -4.74 -12.53
C SER A 329 5.65 -5.87 -12.32
N SER A 330 6.13 -7.10 -12.13
CA SER A 330 5.33 -8.34 -12.01
C SER A 330 5.79 -9.21 -10.84
N TRP A 331 4.93 -10.12 -10.39
CA TRP A 331 5.27 -11.13 -9.39
C TRP A 331 6.18 -12.24 -9.96
N SER A 332 5.98 -12.66 -11.21
CA SER A 332 6.84 -13.63 -11.91
C SER A 332 7.93 -12.91 -12.71
N TYR A 333 9.08 -13.57 -12.90
CA TYR A 333 10.19 -13.00 -13.66
C TYR A 333 9.78 -12.65 -15.10
N THR A 334 10.24 -11.48 -15.56
CA THR A 334 10.12 -11.03 -16.94
C THR A 334 11.45 -10.43 -17.39
N ASP A 335 11.77 -10.56 -18.67
CA ASP A 335 12.96 -9.92 -19.23
C ASP A 335 12.85 -8.40 -19.10
N GLY A 336 13.91 -7.77 -18.61
CA GLY A 336 13.92 -6.34 -18.29
C GLY A 336 13.16 -5.95 -17.01
N MET A 337 12.78 -6.91 -16.15
CA MET A 337 12.22 -6.63 -14.83
C MET A 337 13.10 -5.67 -14.02
N THR A 338 12.47 -4.72 -13.34
CA THR A 338 13.13 -3.76 -12.46
C THR A 338 12.79 -4.02 -11.00
N TYR A 339 13.68 -3.62 -10.11
CA TYR A 339 13.60 -3.95 -8.68
C TYR A 339 13.56 -2.70 -7.82
N TYR A 340 12.78 -2.76 -6.74
CA TYR A 340 12.89 -1.84 -5.62
C TYR A 340 14.15 -2.14 -4.81
N ASN A 341 14.67 -1.12 -4.12
CA ASN A 341 15.91 -1.27 -3.37
C ASN A 341 15.70 -1.81 -1.94
N SER A 342 16.79 -2.28 -1.33
CA SER A 342 16.79 -2.89 0.01
C SER A 342 16.22 -1.98 1.10
N THR A 343 16.49 -0.67 1.04
CA THR A 343 15.98 0.30 2.03
C THR A 343 14.46 0.41 1.96
N GLN A 344 13.87 0.41 0.76
CA GLN A 344 12.41 0.40 0.60
C GLN A 344 11.77 -0.86 1.17
N MET A 345 12.39 -2.02 0.98
CA MET A 345 11.89 -3.29 1.53
C MET A 345 11.99 -3.33 3.05
N ILE A 346 13.10 -2.86 3.61
CA ILE A 346 13.29 -2.76 5.07
C ILE A 346 12.29 -1.76 5.68
N HIS A 347 12.13 -0.58 5.08
CA HIS A 347 11.18 0.43 5.56
C HIS A 347 9.73 -0.06 5.46
N SER A 348 9.39 -0.80 4.40
CA SER A 348 8.08 -1.42 4.26
C SER A 348 7.84 -2.45 5.34
N LEU A 349 8.79 -3.36 5.61
CA LEU A 349 8.69 -4.33 6.71
C LEU A 349 8.45 -3.63 8.06
N LEU A 350 9.22 -2.58 8.36
CA LEU A 350 9.09 -1.81 9.60
C LEU A 350 7.71 -1.18 9.76
N ASP A 351 7.17 -0.64 8.67
CA ASP A 351 5.82 -0.05 8.65
C ASP A 351 4.75 -1.11 8.94
N ARG A 352 4.80 -2.27 8.26
CA ARG A 352 3.77 -3.32 8.44
C ARG A 352 3.81 -3.94 9.84
N VAL A 353 5.00 -4.21 10.36
CA VAL A 353 5.16 -4.74 11.73
C VAL A 353 4.64 -3.74 12.77
N SER A 354 4.87 -2.44 12.58
CA SER A 354 4.37 -1.40 13.49
C SER A 354 2.85 -1.26 13.47
N LYS A 355 2.21 -1.61 12.36
CA LYS A 355 0.75 -1.55 12.14
C LYS A 355 0.05 -2.89 12.44
N ASN A 356 0.71 -3.78 13.19
CA ASN A 356 0.17 -5.06 13.67
C ASN A 356 0.04 -6.16 12.60
N GLY A 357 0.87 -6.11 11.54
CA GLY A 357 0.87 -7.10 10.47
C GLY A 357 2.22 -7.81 10.25
N ASN A 358 2.18 -8.86 9.45
CA ASN A 358 3.35 -9.50 8.85
C ASN A 358 3.53 -9.03 7.40
N MET A 359 4.77 -9.10 6.89
CA MET A 359 5.07 -8.91 5.46
C MET A 359 5.50 -10.24 4.83
N LEU A 360 4.84 -10.62 3.75
CA LEU A 360 5.20 -11.76 2.89
C LEU A 360 5.83 -11.24 1.60
N LEU A 361 7.14 -11.39 1.45
CA LEU A 361 7.88 -10.83 0.32
C LEU A 361 8.02 -11.84 -0.83
N ASN A 362 7.54 -11.47 -2.01
CA ASN A 362 7.71 -12.23 -3.23
C ASN A 362 9.09 -12.00 -3.84
N ILE A 363 9.70 -13.08 -4.32
CA ILE A 363 10.84 -13.11 -5.23
C ILE A 363 10.47 -13.83 -6.53
N SER A 364 11.24 -13.57 -7.58
CA SER A 364 10.90 -13.92 -8.96
C SER A 364 12.07 -14.65 -9.63
N PRO A 365 12.24 -15.97 -9.42
CA PRO A 365 13.19 -16.78 -10.17
C PRO A 365 12.88 -16.78 -11.68
N THR A 366 13.91 -16.90 -12.53
CA THR A 366 13.76 -17.07 -13.98
C THR A 366 13.11 -18.41 -14.33
N ALA A 367 12.68 -18.62 -15.59
CA ALA A 367 12.09 -19.89 -16.00
C ALA A 367 13.01 -21.10 -15.76
N ALA A 368 14.33 -20.89 -15.80
CA ALA A 368 15.35 -21.91 -15.51
C ALA A 368 15.56 -22.19 -14.01
N GLY A 369 14.88 -21.46 -13.12
CA GLY A 369 14.98 -21.60 -11.67
C GLY A 369 16.13 -20.84 -11.02
N VAL A 370 16.71 -19.85 -11.72
CA VAL A 370 17.80 -19.01 -11.19
C VAL A 370 17.22 -17.78 -10.51
N LEU A 371 17.67 -17.45 -9.30
CA LEU A 371 17.34 -16.18 -8.65
C LEU A 371 18.26 -15.06 -9.19
N PRO A 372 17.72 -13.98 -9.76
CA PRO A 372 18.54 -12.84 -10.20
C PRO A 372 19.33 -12.22 -9.04
N ILE A 373 20.58 -11.82 -9.31
CA ILE A 373 21.54 -11.34 -8.30
C ILE A 373 21.04 -10.10 -7.54
N ASP A 374 20.27 -9.23 -8.20
CA ASP A 374 19.70 -8.04 -7.56
C ASP A 374 18.67 -8.40 -6.48
N GLN A 375 17.88 -9.46 -6.71
CA GLN A 375 16.93 -9.96 -5.72
C GLN A 375 17.65 -10.65 -4.56
N GLU A 376 18.69 -11.45 -4.86
CA GLU A 376 19.56 -12.03 -3.83
C GLU A 376 20.16 -10.94 -2.93
N ARG A 377 20.70 -9.87 -3.53
CA ARG A 377 21.27 -8.75 -2.78
C ARG A 377 20.25 -8.11 -1.83
N VAL A 378 19.04 -7.85 -2.30
CA VAL A 378 17.97 -7.29 -1.47
C VAL A 378 17.63 -8.21 -0.30
N LEU A 379 17.52 -9.52 -0.53
CA LEU A 379 17.29 -10.51 0.53
C LEU A 379 18.42 -10.51 1.57
N LEU A 380 19.68 -10.50 1.14
CA LEU A 380 20.84 -10.50 2.04
C LEU A 380 20.97 -9.18 2.83
N ASP A 381 20.59 -8.05 2.24
CA ASP A 381 20.55 -6.76 2.93
C ASP A 381 19.45 -6.74 4.01
N ILE A 382 18.27 -7.30 3.73
CA ILE A 382 17.21 -7.50 4.74
C ILE A 382 17.73 -8.40 5.87
N GLY A 383 18.40 -9.51 5.51
CA GLY A 383 19.03 -10.43 6.46
C GLY A 383 20.06 -9.75 7.36
N THR A 384 20.89 -8.89 6.79
CA THR A 384 21.87 -8.09 7.52
C THR A 384 21.19 -7.15 8.52
N TYR A 385 20.10 -6.49 8.11
CA TYR A 385 19.32 -5.63 8.99
C TYR A 385 18.67 -6.42 10.14
N LEU A 386 17.98 -7.53 9.81
CA LEU A 386 17.27 -8.36 10.80
C LEU A 386 18.21 -9.12 11.72
N GLY A 387 19.39 -9.52 11.24
CA GLY A 387 20.44 -10.11 12.08
C GLY A 387 20.99 -9.13 13.12
N ARG A 388 20.95 -7.83 12.84
CA ARG A 388 21.43 -6.77 13.75
C ARG A 388 20.35 -6.21 14.65
N TYR A 389 19.17 -5.93 14.11
CA TYR A 389 18.07 -5.24 14.79
C TYR A 389 16.83 -6.11 15.01
N GLY A 390 16.94 -7.43 14.81
CA GLY A 390 15.82 -8.36 14.97
C GLY A 390 15.13 -8.32 16.34
N GLU A 391 15.80 -7.84 17.39
CA GLU A 391 15.21 -7.59 18.71
C GLU A 391 13.99 -6.65 18.66
N SER A 392 13.99 -5.64 17.79
CA SER A 392 12.87 -4.71 17.64
C SER A 392 11.80 -5.17 16.65
N ILE A 393 11.91 -6.39 16.13
CA ILE A 393 11.03 -6.94 15.10
C ILE A 393 10.44 -8.26 15.57
N TYR A 394 11.25 -9.32 15.66
CA TYR A 394 10.78 -10.64 16.01
C TYR A 394 10.19 -10.66 17.42
N SER A 395 9.11 -11.41 17.61
CA SER A 395 8.41 -11.53 18.90
C SER A 395 7.89 -10.22 19.51
N THR A 396 7.97 -9.09 18.80
CA THR A 396 7.35 -7.84 19.21
C THR A 396 5.86 -7.81 18.86
N ARG A 397 5.16 -6.80 19.36
CA ARG A 397 3.79 -6.48 18.97
C ARG A 397 3.73 -4.99 18.64
N ALA A 398 2.71 -4.60 17.88
CA ALA A 398 2.40 -3.20 17.70
C ALA A 398 2.14 -2.53 19.06
N TRP A 399 2.52 -1.27 19.15
CA TRP A 399 2.00 -0.37 20.19
C TRP A 399 0.58 0.07 19.79
N ASP A 400 0.05 1.11 20.42
CA ASP A 400 -1.24 1.69 20.05
C ASP A 400 -1.10 2.76 18.97
N ILE A 401 0.12 3.26 18.77
CA ILE A 401 0.52 4.20 17.73
C ILE A 401 1.59 3.49 16.89
N TYR A 402 1.41 3.42 15.58
CA TYR A 402 2.35 2.70 14.71
C TYR A 402 3.63 3.51 14.43
N GLY A 403 3.54 4.85 14.37
CA GLY A 403 4.67 5.69 14.02
C GLY A 403 4.34 7.16 13.89
N GLU A 404 5.38 7.95 13.60
CA GLU A 404 5.29 9.39 13.36
C GLU A 404 6.13 9.74 12.12
N GLY A 405 5.84 10.89 11.51
CA GLY A 405 6.59 11.40 10.36
C GLY A 405 5.71 11.66 9.13
N PRO A 406 6.26 12.37 8.13
CA PRO A 406 5.53 12.74 6.92
C PRO A 406 5.35 11.59 5.93
N ASN A 407 6.24 10.58 5.92
CA ASN A 407 6.21 9.52 4.92
C ASN A 407 5.30 8.36 5.39
N LYS A 408 4.17 8.20 4.69
CA LYS A 408 3.14 7.19 4.97
C LYS A 408 2.88 6.33 3.73
N THR A 409 2.31 5.15 3.94
CA THR A 409 1.92 4.21 2.88
C THR A 409 0.64 3.48 3.28
N GLY A 410 0.02 2.81 2.30
CA GLY A 410 -1.23 2.06 2.44
C GLY A 410 -2.48 2.83 1.98
N GLY A 411 -3.64 2.17 2.02
CA GLY A 411 -4.98 2.76 1.87
C GLY A 411 -5.36 3.27 0.48
N GLY A 412 -4.93 2.58 -0.57
CA GLY A 412 -5.29 2.88 -1.96
C GLY A 412 -4.56 1.96 -2.94
N GLY A 413 -4.59 2.30 -4.23
CA GLY A 413 -3.79 1.60 -5.24
C GLY A 413 -2.30 1.77 -4.98
N PHE A 414 -1.55 0.67 -5.04
CA PHE A 414 -0.12 0.67 -4.83
C PHE A 414 0.62 1.45 -5.92
N THR A 415 1.52 2.35 -5.53
CA THR A 415 2.40 3.07 -6.47
C THR A 415 3.85 2.67 -6.29
N ALA A 416 4.35 2.72 -5.05
CA ALA A 416 5.71 2.35 -4.70
C ALA A 416 5.78 1.99 -3.20
N PRO A 417 6.76 1.16 -2.79
CA PRO A 417 6.97 0.86 -1.38
C PRO A 417 7.50 2.08 -0.62
N LEU A 418 7.26 2.10 0.69
CA LEU A 418 7.63 3.20 1.57
C LEU A 418 9.13 3.47 1.53
N LEU A 419 9.49 4.74 1.35
CA LEU A 419 10.86 5.22 1.56
C LEU A 419 10.84 6.35 2.60
N GLY A 420 10.95 5.98 3.87
CA GLY A 420 11.14 6.92 4.97
C GLY A 420 12.55 7.52 5.02
N ASN A 421 12.72 8.50 5.91
CA ASN A 421 13.99 9.14 6.24
C ASN A 421 14.10 9.40 7.75
N SER A 422 15.06 10.22 8.18
CA SER A 422 15.29 10.53 9.61
C SER A 422 14.14 11.25 10.31
N SER A 423 13.14 11.73 9.57
CA SER A 423 11.93 12.38 10.08
C SER A 423 10.82 11.39 10.41
N ASP A 424 11.01 10.11 10.08
CA ASP A 424 10.03 9.06 10.29
C ASP A 424 10.50 8.08 11.36
N VAL A 425 9.58 7.77 12.27
CA VAL A 425 9.76 6.73 13.28
C VAL A 425 8.66 5.69 13.19
N ARG A 426 8.99 4.44 13.52
CA ARG A 426 8.07 3.31 13.67
C ARG A 426 8.25 2.68 15.04
N PHE A 427 7.13 2.30 15.65
CA PHE A 427 7.10 1.77 17.00
C PHE A 427 6.78 0.28 17.01
N THR A 428 7.50 -0.45 17.85
CA THR A 428 7.13 -1.80 18.29
C THR A 428 7.36 -1.91 19.78
N ARG A 429 6.72 -2.86 20.44
CA ARG A 429 6.91 -3.10 21.87
C ARG A 429 7.07 -4.58 22.18
N ASN A 430 7.75 -4.88 23.28
CA ASN A 430 7.89 -6.27 23.72
C ASN A 430 6.55 -6.83 24.26
N LYS A 431 6.48 -8.16 24.42
CA LYS A 431 5.26 -8.82 24.92
C LYS A 431 4.89 -8.39 26.34
N ALA A 432 5.88 -8.11 27.18
CA ALA A 432 5.69 -7.63 28.55
C ALA A 432 5.14 -6.20 28.65
N GLY A 433 5.17 -5.41 27.56
CA GLY A 433 4.62 -4.06 27.53
C GLY A 433 5.44 -3.02 28.29
N ASN A 434 6.72 -3.29 28.56
CA ASN A 434 7.62 -2.41 29.33
C ASN A 434 8.87 -1.96 28.55
N VAL A 435 9.02 -2.40 27.31
CA VAL A 435 10.06 -1.92 26.39
C VAL A 435 9.41 -1.42 25.12
N LEU A 436 9.65 -0.15 24.79
CA LEU A 436 9.28 0.47 23.53
C LEU A 436 10.52 0.58 22.64
N TYR A 437 10.41 0.07 21.42
CA TYR A 437 11.41 0.27 20.38
C TYR A 437 10.96 1.43 19.50
N VAL A 438 11.85 2.40 19.31
CA VAL A 438 11.65 3.55 18.42
C VAL A 438 12.64 3.40 17.27
N THR A 439 12.14 2.98 16.11
CA THR A 439 12.98 2.76 14.91
C THR A 439 12.91 3.98 14.01
N ILE A 440 14.05 4.63 13.78
CA ILE A 440 14.19 5.84 12.96
C ILE A 440 14.60 5.41 11.55
N LEU A 441 13.86 5.82 10.53
CA LEU A 441 14.05 5.38 9.13
C LEU A 441 15.20 6.12 8.40
N GLY A 442 16.12 6.70 9.16
CA GLY A 442 17.32 7.37 8.67
C GLY A 442 18.09 8.01 9.82
N TRP A 443 19.40 8.20 9.67
CA TRP A 443 20.18 8.85 10.72
C TRP A 443 19.95 10.37 10.71
N PRO A 444 19.50 11.00 11.80
CA PRO A 444 19.26 12.45 11.83
C PRO A 444 20.59 13.21 11.91
N SER A 445 20.80 14.15 10.98
CA SER A 445 21.99 15.01 10.94
C SER A 445 22.09 15.95 12.14
N SER A 446 20.95 16.28 12.77
CA SER A 446 20.88 17.05 14.01
C SER A 446 21.54 16.36 15.22
N GLY A 447 21.76 15.04 15.14
CA GLY A 447 22.21 14.24 16.28
C GLY A 447 21.15 14.06 17.36
N SER A 448 19.87 14.31 17.04
CA SER A 448 18.75 14.16 17.97
C SER A 448 17.50 13.64 17.29
N VAL A 449 16.60 13.04 18.09
CA VAL A 449 15.29 12.52 17.66
C VAL A 449 14.21 13.07 18.57
N SER A 450 13.06 13.41 18.00
CA SER A 450 11.87 13.86 18.73
C SER A 450 10.80 12.79 18.64
N VAL A 451 10.27 12.35 19.80
CA VAL A 451 9.14 11.41 19.87
C VAL A 451 7.93 12.15 20.43
N LYS A 452 7.01 12.56 19.55
CA LYS A 452 5.88 13.42 19.91
C LYS A 452 4.88 12.72 20.82
N SER A 453 4.67 11.43 20.59
CA SER A 453 3.77 10.59 21.38
C SER A 453 4.24 10.41 22.83
N LEU A 454 5.44 10.89 23.19
CA LEU A 454 5.96 10.90 24.56
C LEU A 454 6.17 12.34 25.10
N GLY A 455 5.61 13.36 24.43
CA GLY A 455 5.64 14.75 24.90
C GLY A 455 4.73 14.99 26.10
N GLY A 456 5.02 16.01 26.91
CA GLY A 456 4.25 16.33 28.12
C GLY A 456 2.77 16.67 27.86
N SER A 457 2.46 17.24 26.69
CA SER A 457 1.07 17.54 26.27
C SER A 457 0.22 16.28 26.04
N THR A 458 0.86 15.13 25.83
CA THR A 458 0.17 13.82 25.71
C THR A 458 -0.12 13.19 27.07
N LEU A 459 0.09 13.93 28.17
CA LEU A 459 -0.13 13.49 29.55
C LEU A 459 0.74 12.29 29.98
N VAL A 460 1.85 12.06 29.27
CA VAL A 460 2.84 11.02 29.58
C VAL A 460 3.83 11.53 30.61
N SER A 461 4.08 10.73 31.66
CA SER A 461 5.17 10.95 32.62
C SER A 461 6.37 10.04 32.30
N MET A 462 7.57 10.62 32.29
CA MET A 462 8.82 9.88 32.11
C MET A 462 9.46 9.41 33.43
N SER A 463 8.75 9.52 34.55
CA SER A 463 9.26 9.15 35.88
C SER A 463 9.64 7.67 36.00
N ASP A 464 8.96 6.78 35.26
CA ASP A 464 9.25 5.35 35.22
C ASP A 464 10.26 4.94 34.14
N LEU A 465 10.78 5.88 33.35
CA LEU A 465 11.79 5.60 32.33
C LEU A 465 13.12 5.26 33.01
N LYS A 466 13.56 4.01 32.85
CA LYS A 466 14.81 3.50 33.43
C LYS A 466 16.02 3.84 32.56
N SER A 467 15.89 3.66 31.24
CA SER A 467 17.01 3.83 30.31
C SER A 467 16.53 4.02 28.88
N ILE A 468 17.32 4.77 28.12
CA ILE A 468 17.22 4.85 26.65
C ILE A 468 18.56 4.41 26.09
N GLN A 469 18.55 3.42 25.20
CA GLN A 469 19.75 2.87 24.59
C GLN A 469 19.62 2.80 23.09
N LEU A 470 20.66 3.14 22.34
CA LEU A 470 20.77 2.88 20.91
C LEU A 470 21.32 1.47 20.69
N LEU A 471 20.66 0.67 19.85
CA LEU A 471 21.20 -0.63 19.43
C LEU A 471 22.46 -0.42 18.57
N GLY A 472 23.49 -1.23 18.85
CA GLY A 472 24.85 -1.07 18.34
C GLY A 472 25.11 -1.76 17.00
N ASP A 473 26.37 -2.15 16.76
CA ASP A 473 26.84 -2.70 15.48
C ASP A 473 26.46 -4.19 15.29
N LYS A 474 26.11 -4.87 16.37
CA LYS A 474 25.69 -6.28 16.39
C LYS A 474 24.54 -6.44 17.38
N ALA A 475 23.74 -7.49 17.19
CA ALA A 475 22.70 -7.86 18.14
C ALA A 475 23.27 -8.00 19.57
N GLY A 476 22.53 -7.50 20.57
CA GLY A 476 22.95 -7.50 21.97
C GLY A 476 23.97 -6.41 22.36
N MET A 477 24.43 -5.58 21.42
CA MET A 477 25.23 -4.39 21.74
C MET A 477 24.31 -3.18 21.94
N TYR A 478 24.53 -2.44 23.03
CA TYR A 478 23.76 -1.26 23.38
C TYR A 478 24.70 -0.10 23.72
N LYS A 479 24.31 1.11 23.33
CA LYS A 479 24.98 2.36 23.71
C LYS A 479 23.97 3.24 24.43
N ASP A 480 24.26 3.62 25.66
CA ASP A 480 23.41 4.57 26.39
C ASP A 480 23.38 5.91 25.64
N VAL A 481 22.21 6.56 25.62
CA VAL A 481 22.09 7.89 25.03
C VAL A 481 22.75 8.94 25.95
N PRO A 482 23.42 9.97 25.40
CA PRO A 482 24.07 11.01 26.21
C PRO A 482 23.12 11.83 27.10
N GLY A 483 21.86 11.97 26.68
CA GLY A 483 20.86 12.72 27.41
C GLY A 483 19.53 12.76 26.68
N TRP A 484 18.48 13.10 27.42
CA TRP A 484 17.13 13.31 26.91
C TRP A 484 16.40 14.36 27.76
N MET A 485 15.39 15.00 27.17
CA MET A 485 14.55 16.00 27.84
C MET A 485 13.12 15.88 27.32
N GLN A 486 12.14 15.85 28.21
CA GLN A 486 10.73 15.95 27.83
C GLN A 486 10.31 17.42 27.87
N ASN A 487 9.78 17.93 26.77
CA ASN A 487 9.08 19.21 26.73
C ASN A 487 7.58 18.97 26.46
N ALA A 488 6.80 20.04 26.24
CA ALA A 488 5.38 19.90 25.94
C ALA A 488 5.11 19.05 24.68
N ASP A 489 5.91 19.21 23.63
CA ASP A 489 5.62 18.67 22.30
C ASP A 489 6.19 17.27 22.07
N ALA A 490 7.31 16.92 22.73
CA ALA A 490 8.02 15.67 22.48
C ALA A 490 8.98 15.26 23.61
N LEU A 491 9.36 13.99 23.60
CA LEU A 491 10.59 13.51 24.21
C LEU A 491 11.76 13.73 23.23
N MET A 492 12.65 14.66 23.57
CA MET A 492 13.86 14.97 22.81
C MET A 492 15.01 14.08 23.28
N ILE A 493 15.58 13.28 22.39
CA ILE A 493 16.65 12.33 22.69
C ILE A 493 17.90 12.72 21.91
N SER A 494 19.00 13.02 22.61
CA SER A 494 20.31 13.19 21.97
C SER A 494 20.89 11.83 21.63
N LEU A 495 21.36 11.63 20.41
CA LEU A 495 21.93 10.36 19.97
C LEU A 495 23.43 10.29 20.30
N PRO A 496 23.96 9.11 20.68
CA PRO A 496 25.39 8.90 20.78
C PRO A 496 26.04 8.87 19.38
N LYS A 497 27.35 8.66 19.32
CA LYS A 497 28.06 8.48 18.04
C LYS A 497 27.39 7.42 17.16
N ARG A 498 27.12 7.80 15.91
CA ARG A 498 26.50 6.94 14.88
C ARG A 498 27.19 5.57 14.83
N PRO A 499 26.44 4.46 14.92
CA PRO A 499 26.99 3.12 14.74
C PRO A 499 27.21 2.86 13.24
N ALA A 500 27.67 1.67 12.86
CA ALA A 500 27.85 1.29 11.46
C ALA A 500 26.57 1.57 10.64
N ALA A 501 26.74 2.00 9.39
CA ALA A 501 25.64 2.40 8.52
C ALA A 501 24.57 1.29 8.40
N SER A 502 23.32 1.71 8.33
CA SER A 502 22.12 0.88 8.23
C SER A 502 20.99 1.72 7.61
N SER A 503 20.02 1.05 7.00
CA SER A 503 18.80 1.68 6.46
C SER A 503 17.96 2.35 7.55
N ALA A 504 17.91 1.75 8.75
CA ALA A 504 17.24 2.32 9.92
C ALA A 504 18.04 2.08 11.21
N TYR A 505 17.71 2.83 12.28
CA TYR A 505 18.39 2.79 13.58
C TYR A 505 17.37 2.66 14.71
N VAL A 506 17.71 1.93 15.77
CA VAL A 506 16.74 1.55 16.81
C VAL A 506 17.15 2.08 18.18
N LEU A 507 16.26 2.84 18.80
CA LEU A 507 16.31 3.15 20.22
C LEU A 507 15.44 2.17 21.01
N LYS A 508 15.93 1.75 22.17
CA LYS A 508 15.25 0.89 23.14
C LYS A 508 14.98 1.70 24.41
N LEU A 509 13.71 1.98 24.68
CA LEU A 509 13.26 2.68 25.88
C LEU A 509 12.72 1.62 26.86
N SER A 510 13.34 1.51 28.03
CA SER A 510 12.95 0.54 29.06
C SER A 510 12.29 1.26 30.23
N PHE A 511 11.09 0.80 30.61
CA PHE A 511 10.31 1.34 31.71
C PHE A 511 10.32 0.39 32.91
N LYS A 512 10.19 0.94 34.12
CA LYS A 512 10.09 0.15 35.36
C LYS A 512 8.81 -0.68 35.39
N PHE A 513 7.70 -0.09 34.94
CA PHE A 513 6.39 -0.72 34.85
C PHE A 513 5.95 -0.80 33.37
N ASN A 514 4.75 -0.33 33.02
CA ASN A 514 4.28 -0.33 31.64
C ASN A 514 4.81 0.89 30.86
N ILE A 515 4.86 0.77 29.54
CA ILE A 515 4.97 1.92 28.65
C ILE A 515 3.77 2.85 28.96
N PRO A 516 3.99 4.16 29.19
CA PRO A 516 2.91 5.11 29.42
C PRO A 516 1.93 5.15 28.25
N VAL A 517 0.64 5.31 28.55
CA VAL A 517 -0.42 5.42 27.54
C VAL A 517 -0.58 6.89 27.15
N PRO A 518 -0.26 7.28 25.90
CA PRO A 518 -0.35 8.67 25.48
C PRO A 518 -1.79 9.08 25.21
N GLN A 519 -2.12 10.31 25.57
CA GLN A 519 -3.34 10.97 25.11
C GLN A 519 -3.08 11.61 23.74
N LEU A 520 -3.77 11.11 22.72
CA LEU A 520 -3.69 11.65 21.36
C LEU A 520 -4.35 13.04 21.28
N PRO A 521 -3.87 13.97 20.43
CA PRO A 521 -4.50 15.29 20.28
C PRO A 521 -5.98 15.21 19.88
N LEU A 522 -6.33 14.26 19.00
CA LEU A 522 -7.69 13.90 18.63
C LEU A 522 -7.85 12.39 18.81
N GLY A 523 -8.62 11.97 19.79
CA GLY A 523 -8.72 10.57 20.18
C GLY A 523 -9.26 10.36 21.59
N ALA A 524 -9.03 9.16 22.11
CA ALA A 524 -9.30 8.81 23.51
C ALA A 524 -8.27 7.83 24.07
N SER A 525 -8.27 7.64 25.38
CA SER A 525 -7.55 6.55 26.04
C SER A 525 -8.46 5.84 27.05
N ILE A 526 -8.30 4.51 27.15
CA ILE A 526 -9.13 3.64 28.00
C ILE A 526 -8.27 2.83 28.97
N PHE A 527 -8.79 2.60 30.18
CA PHE A 527 -8.08 1.92 31.26
C PHE A 527 -8.98 0.96 32.06
N PRO A 528 -8.40 -0.11 32.65
CA PRO A 528 -9.14 -1.12 33.42
C PRO A 528 -9.42 -0.74 34.87
N VAL A 529 -8.88 0.39 35.34
CA VAL A 529 -9.05 0.90 36.70
C VAL A 529 -9.68 2.30 36.63
N ALA A 530 -10.30 2.74 37.72
CA ALA A 530 -11.04 4.00 37.77
C ALA A 530 -10.14 5.26 37.83
N ASP A 531 -8.83 5.09 37.71
CA ASP A 531 -7.86 6.17 37.48
C ASP A 531 -7.08 5.90 36.19
N ALA A 532 -6.52 6.94 35.57
CA ALA A 532 -5.77 6.83 34.31
C ALA A 532 -4.36 6.22 34.51
N LYS A 533 -4.28 5.09 35.22
CA LYS A 533 -3.02 4.43 35.59
C LYS A 533 -3.00 2.98 35.14
N GLY A 534 -1.79 2.43 35.06
CA GLY A 534 -1.56 1.05 34.68
C GLY A 534 -1.63 0.84 33.18
N LYS A 535 -1.99 -0.38 32.76
CA LYS A 535 -2.07 -0.78 31.35
C LYS A 535 -3.36 -0.21 30.76
N GLY A 536 -3.27 0.61 29.72
CA GLY A 536 -4.41 1.12 28.96
C GLY A 536 -4.15 1.04 27.47
N VAL A 537 -5.06 1.63 26.68
CA VAL A 537 -4.99 1.67 25.22
C VAL A 537 -5.25 3.10 24.74
N ALA A 538 -4.39 3.63 23.88
CA ALA A 538 -4.64 4.88 23.15
C ALA A 538 -5.39 4.59 21.84
N LEU A 539 -6.38 5.40 21.50
CA LEU A 539 -7.27 5.20 20.35
C LEU A 539 -7.38 6.51 19.57
N ALA A 540 -7.02 6.46 18.29
CA ALA A 540 -7.18 7.58 17.36
C ALA A 540 -8.65 7.73 16.93
N GLU A 541 -8.93 8.66 16.03
CA GLU A 541 -10.22 8.70 15.34
C GLU A 541 -10.48 7.38 14.59
N GLY A 542 -11.71 6.86 14.68
CA GLY A 542 -12.06 5.60 14.02
C GLY A 542 -13.05 4.76 14.82
N GLU A 543 -13.21 3.52 14.36
CA GLU A 543 -14.17 2.55 14.87
C GLU A 543 -13.45 1.35 15.48
N PHE A 544 -13.82 0.98 16.71
CA PHE A 544 -13.11 -0.02 17.51
C PHE A 544 -14.08 -1.06 18.05
N SER A 545 -14.04 -2.26 17.46
CA SER A 545 -14.83 -3.42 17.89
C SER A 545 -14.25 -4.07 19.16
N CYS A 546 -15.02 -5.00 19.73
CA CYS A 546 -14.56 -5.83 20.85
C CYS A 546 -13.27 -6.60 20.51
N VAL A 547 -13.15 -7.09 19.27
CA VAL A 547 -11.96 -7.81 18.79
C VAL A 547 -10.75 -6.87 18.78
N TYR A 548 -10.92 -5.66 18.25
CA TYR A 548 -9.86 -4.65 18.25
C TYR A 548 -9.34 -4.37 19.66
N LEU A 549 -10.25 -4.04 20.58
CA LEU A 549 -9.90 -3.65 21.95
C LEU A 549 -9.23 -4.81 22.71
N THR A 550 -9.77 -6.02 22.55
CA THR A 550 -9.20 -7.22 23.16
C THR A 550 -7.78 -7.48 22.68
N GLU A 551 -7.51 -7.34 21.38
CA GLU A 551 -6.18 -7.55 20.80
C GLU A 551 -5.20 -6.41 21.16
N ALA A 552 -5.68 -5.17 21.26
CA ALA A 552 -4.92 -4.05 21.80
C ALA A 552 -4.51 -4.29 23.28
N GLY A 553 -5.18 -5.22 23.96
CA GLY A 553 -4.77 -5.75 25.24
C GLY A 553 -5.65 -5.32 26.42
N LEU A 554 -6.86 -4.79 26.14
CA LEU A 554 -7.87 -4.44 27.13
C LEU A 554 -9.23 -5.01 26.70
N ARG A 555 -9.71 -6.03 27.43
CA ARG A 555 -11.03 -6.60 27.16
C ARG A 555 -12.11 -5.56 27.44
N PRO A 556 -13.14 -5.41 26.59
CA PRO A 556 -14.09 -4.32 26.77
C PRO A 556 -14.85 -4.34 28.10
N GLY A 557 -15.20 -5.53 28.60
CA GLY A 557 -15.82 -5.70 29.92
C GLY A 557 -14.94 -5.26 31.11
N ASP A 558 -13.64 -5.06 30.90
CA ASP A 558 -12.69 -4.60 31.92
C ASP A 558 -12.53 -3.07 31.92
N ILE A 559 -13.05 -2.34 30.93
CA ILE A 559 -12.90 -0.88 30.86
C ILE A 559 -13.62 -0.21 32.05
N ARG A 560 -12.91 0.60 32.82
CA ARG A 560 -13.42 1.35 33.99
C ARG A 560 -13.22 2.85 33.88
N PHE A 561 -12.39 3.31 32.95
CA PHE A 561 -12.09 4.71 32.77
C PHE A 561 -11.84 5.03 31.30
N LEU A 562 -12.36 6.18 30.88
CA LEU A 562 -12.24 6.73 29.53
C LEU A 562 -11.82 8.20 29.64
N ARG A 563 -10.75 8.57 28.92
CA ARG A 563 -10.33 9.96 28.76
C ARG A 563 -10.46 10.37 27.30
N VAL A 564 -11.29 11.37 27.03
CA VAL A 564 -11.58 11.88 25.69
C VAL A 564 -10.84 13.20 25.48
N SER A 565 -10.13 13.33 24.36
CA SER A 565 -9.37 14.54 24.05
C SER A 565 -10.28 15.74 23.75
N PRO A 566 -9.81 16.98 23.99
CA PRO A 566 -10.48 18.18 23.50
C PRO A 566 -10.76 18.09 22.00
N GLY A 567 -12.00 18.37 21.58
CA GLY A 567 -12.41 18.30 20.18
C GLY A 567 -12.74 16.89 19.66
N ALA A 568 -12.71 15.86 20.50
CA ALA A 568 -13.21 14.53 20.17
C ALA A 568 -14.55 14.24 20.89
N VAL A 569 -15.36 13.36 20.31
CA VAL A 569 -16.48 12.68 20.97
C VAL A 569 -16.31 11.19 20.81
N VAL A 570 -16.59 10.45 21.88
CA VAL A 570 -16.65 8.98 21.85
C VAL A 570 -18.09 8.54 21.96
N THR A 571 -18.57 7.77 20.99
CA THR A 571 -19.84 7.04 21.09
C THR A 571 -19.51 5.61 21.52
N GLY A 572 -19.85 5.28 22.75
CA GLY A 572 -19.69 3.95 23.32
C GLY A 572 -20.93 3.09 23.11
N TYR A 573 -20.76 1.81 22.80
CA TYR A 573 -21.83 0.86 22.52
C TYR A 573 -21.80 -0.33 23.49
N ALA A 574 -22.99 -0.78 23.90
CA ALA A 574 -23.14 -1.92 24.79
C ALA A 574 -22.87 -3.29 24.12
N ASN A 575 -22.86 -3.38 22.79
CA ASN A 575 -22.54 -4.63 22.08
C ASN A 575 -21.15 -4.59 21.44
N ALA A 576 -20.71 -5.74 20.90
CA ALA A 576 -19.33 -5.96 20.45
C ALA A 576 -18.93 -5.23 19.14
N ASN A 577 -19.89 -4.92 18.26
CA ASN A 577 -19.64 -4.43 16.91
C ASN A 577 -20.44 -3.16 16.62
N LEU A 578 -20.31 -2.13 17.47
CA LEU A 578 -20.91 -0.81 17.29
C LEU A 578 -22.44 -0.84 17.17
N THR A 579 -23.08 -1.72 17.95
CA THR A 579 -24.53 -1.91 17.96
C THR A 579 -25.10 -1.89 19.38
N GLY A 580 -26.43 -1.86 19.47
CA GLY A 580 -27.14 -1.82 20.75
C GLY A 580 -27.21 -0.41 21.36
N PRO A 581 -27.61 -0.30 22.64
CA PRO A 581 -27.64 0.97 23.35
C PRO A 581 -26.27 1.68 23.30
N SER A 582 -26.29 2.98 23.03
CA SER A 582 -25.08 3.81 22.97
C SER A 582 -25.09 4.95 23.99
N THR A 583 -23.91 5.47 24.30
CA THR A 583 -23.70 6.62 25.19
C THR A 583 -22.58 7.49 24.62
N ASP A 584 -22.82 8.78 24.51
CA ASP A 584 -21.83 9.74 24.04
C ASP A 584 -21.05 10.34 25.21
N TYR A 585 -19.73 10.39 25.05
CA TYR A 585 -18.78 10.97 25.99
C TYR A 585 -18.05 12.13 25.32
N GLY A 586 -18.27 13.34 25.84
CA GLY A 586 -17.53 14.53 25.41
C GLY A 586 -16.11 14.59 25.99
N ALA A 587 -15.35 15.61 25.63
CA ALA A 587 -14.00 15.83 26.15
C ALA A 587 -13.94 15.81 27.70
N GLY A 588 -12.91 15.17 28.25
CA GLY A 588 -12.73 15.01 29.70
C GLY A 588 -12.56 13.57 30.14
N GLU A 589 -12.62 13.36 31.45
CA GLU A 589 -12.44 12.05 32.10
C GLU A 589 -13.79 11.49 32.56
N HIS A 590 -14.02 10.21 32.29
CA HIS A 590 -15.28 9.53 32.54
C HIS A 590 -15.04 8.19 33.24
N THR A 591 -15.81 7.93 34.29
CA THR A 591 -15.87 6.58 34.90
C THR A 591 -16.84 5.72 34.10
N ILE A 592 -16.42 4.50 33.77
CA ILE A 592 -17.17 3.56 32.94
C ILE A 592 -17.66 2.40 33.79
N ASN A 593 -18.95 2.10 33.68
CA ASN A 593 -19.53 0.93 34.35
C ASN A 593 -19.08 -0.35 33.64
N ALA A 594 -18.85 -1.41 34.42
CA ALA A 594 -18.42 -2.68 33.88
C ALA A 594 -19.40 -3.20 32.80
N GLY A 595 -18.88 -3.48 31.61
CA GLY A 595 -19.66 -4.02 30.50
C GLY A 595 -20.57 -3.01 29.79
N SER A 596 -20.53 -1.71 30.12
CA SER A 596 -21.32 -0.70 29.40
C SER A 596 -20.65 -0.18 28.12
N LEU A 597 -19.36 -0.48 27.93
CA LEU A 597 -18.56 -0.04 26.78
C LEU A 597 -17.87 -1.26 26.16
N ASN A 598 -18.54 -1.91 25.21
CA ASN A 598 -18.04 -3.13 24.56
C ASN A 598 -17.42 -2.89 23.17
N SER A 599 -17.79 -1.78 22.54
CA SER A 599 -17.15 -1.23 21.35
C SER A 599 -17.38 0.28 21.33
N LEU A 600 -16.59 1.02 20.55
CA LEU A 600 -16.68 2.48 20.53
C LEU A 600 -16.28 3.05 19.17
N ALA A 601 -16.87 4.20 18.83
CA ALA A 601 -16.47 5.03 17.71
C ALA A 601 -15.96 6.37 18.25
N ILE A 602 -14.90 6.90 17.66
CA ILE A 602 -14.31 8.20 17.99
C ILE A 602 -14.37 9.06 16.75
N ALA A 603 -14.93 10.27 16.89
CA ALA A 603 -15.05 11.23 15.81
C ALA A 603 -14.65 12.63 16.29
N GLN A 604 -14.26 13.49 15.35
CA GLN A 604 -14.05 14.90 15.63
C GLN A 604 -15.39 15.61 15.95
N PHE A 605 -15.40 16.40 17.01
CA PHE A 605 -16.50 17.27 17.36
C PHE A 605 -16.53 18.45 16.36
N VAL A 606 -17.38 18.35 15.35
CA VAL A 606 -17.68 19.48 14.46
C VAL A 606 -18.74 20.34 15.13
N ILE A 607 -18.36 21.53 15.61
CA ILE A 607 -19.34 22.56 15.97
C ILE A 607 -20.02 23.00 14.68
N ASN A 608 -21.21 22.47 14.42
CA ASN A 608 -22.08 23.07 13.41
C ASN A 608 -22.57 24.40 14.00
N ALA A 609 -22.02 25.53 13.54
CA ALA A 609 -22.36 26.86 14.06
C ALA A 609 -23.87 27.18 13.98
N ALA A 610 -24.63 26.40 13.20
CA ALA A 610 -26.09 26.48 13.12
C ALA A 610 -26.85 25.79 14.29
N GLU A 611 -26.21 24.93 15.09
CA GLU A 611 -26.87 24.20 16.20
C GLU A 611 -26.63 24.82 17.60
N TYR A 612 -25.69 25.76 17.75
CA TYR A 612 -25.36 26.38 19.05
C TYR A 612 -25.88 27.82 19.23
N GLN A 613 -26.78 28.29 18.36
CA GLN A 613 -27.46 29.59 18.52
C GLN A 613 -28.58 29.66 19.59
N PRO A 614 -29.17 28.58 20.17
CA PRO A 614 -30.22 28.78 21.18
C PRO A 614 -29.78 28.80 22.65
N LYS A 615 -28.52 28.46 23.02
CA LYS A 615 -28.15 28.29 24.44
C LYS A 615 -27.27 29.38 25.05
N LEU A 616 -26.75 30.32 24.26
CA LEU A 616 -26.13 31.56 24.78
C LEU A 616 -27.16 32.66 25.05
N ALA A 617 -28.39 32.55 24.54
CA ALA A 617 -29.48 33.48 24.84
C ALA A 617 -30.19 33.20 26.18
N THR A 618 -29.95 32.06 26.82
CA THR A 618 -30.63 31.66 28.08
C THR A 618 -29.76 31.81 29.33
N ALA A 619 -28.45 32.08 29.18
CA ALA A 619 -27.55 32.32 30.31
C ALA A 619 -27.40 33.81 30.71
N ILE A 620 -28.09 34.73 30.00
CA ILE A 620 -28.09 36.18 30.30
C ILE A 620 -29.43 36.66 30.90
N LEU A 621 -30.42 35.78 31.11
CA LEU A 621 -31.78 36.17 31.55
C LEU A 621 -32.22 35.67 32.94
N LEU A 622 -31.30 35.25 33.82
CA LEU A 622 -31.65 34.87 35.19
C LEU A 622 -30.60 35.34 36.21
N TYR A 623 -30.49 36.65 36.44
CA TYR A 623 -30.14 37.22 37.75
C TYR A 623 -30.72 38.65 37.86
N PRO A 624 -31.65 38.91 38.81
CA PRO A 624 -32.22 40.23 39.03
C PRO A 624 -31.46 40.97 40.16
N SER A 625 -30.96 42.18 39.91
CA SER A 625 -30.87 43.24 40.93
C SER A 625 -30.17 44.52 40.40
N HIS A 626 -30.86 45.66 40.57
CA HIS A 626 -30.34 47.04 40.60
C HIS A 626 -29.79 47.62 39.28
N ALA A 627 -30.07 48.85 38.85
CA ALA A 627 -30.90 49.94 39.35
C ALA A 627 -31.05 50.97 38.20
N ASP A 628 -32.18 51.67 38.22
CA ASP A 628 -32.47 53.02 37.72
C ASP A 628 -31.41 53.77 36.90
N ALA A 629 -31.77 54.13 35.66
CA ALA A 629 -31.89 55.53 35.22
C ALA A 629 -32.12 55.60 33.69
N TYR A 630 -32.96 56.57 33.28
CA TYR A 630 -33.27 57.03 31.91
C TYR A 630 -34.61 56.61 31.29
N GLU A 631 -35.71 56.99 31.97
CA GLU A 631 -36.81 57.65 31.25
C GLU A 631 -36.46 59.13 31.03
N SER A 632 -36.49 59.59 29.78
CA SER A 632 -37.34 60.72 29.35
C SER A 632 -36.92 61.24 27.96
N HIS A 633 -37.93 61.67 27.20
CA HIS A 633 -37.88 62.39 25.91
C HIS A 633 -37.89 61.58 24.62
N VAL A 634 -39.05 60.96 24.35
CA VAL A 634 -39.60 60.89 22.98
C VAL A 634 -40.66 61.98 22.85
N ARG A 635 -40.43 62.95 21.95
CA ARG A 635 -41.35 63.84 21.21
C ARG A 635 -40.41 64.78 20.44
N SER A 636 -40.36 64.88 19.12
CA SER A 636 -41.43 64.90 18.13
C SER A 636 -40.88 64.69 16.70
N SER A 637 -41.81 64.35 15.79
CA SER A 637 -41.86 64.67 14.35
C SER A 637 -40.94 63.98 13.33
N HIS A 638 -41.64 63.18 12.50
CA HIS A 638 -41.60 63.10 11.03
C HIS A 638 -40.64 62.10 10.33
N THR A 639 -41.30 61.13 9.69
CA THR A 639 -40.99 60.45 8.41
C THR A 639 -39.76 59.54 8.29
N GLY A 640 -40.01 58.28 7.91
CA GLY A 640 -39.11 57.47 7.06
C GLY A 640 -38.31 56.37 7.75
N SER A 641 -38.66 55.10 7.43
CA SER A 641 -37.81 53.89 7.38
C SER A 641 -36.70 53.66 8.43
N CYS A 642 -36.90 52.63 9.27
CA CYS A 642 -35.94 52.08 10.24
C CYS A 642 -34.84 51.22 9.56
N PRO A 643 -33.53 51.43 9.87
CA PRO A 643 -32.41 50.73 9.25
C PRO A 643 -32.06 49.40 9.94
N ARG A 644 -32.09 48.31 9.17
CA ARG A 644 -31.71 46.93 9.57
C ARG A 644 -30.23 46.62 9.30
N THR A 645 -29.35 47.63 9.36
CA THR A 645 -27.99 47.54 8.80
C THR A 645 -26.84 47.72 9.80
N SER A 646 -27.09 47.72 11.12
CA SER A 646 -26.03 48.02 12.10
C SER A 646 -25.24 46.81 12.62
N ILE A 647 -25.72 45.56 12.51
CA ILE A 647 -24.98 44.37 13.01
C ILE A 647 -24.21 43.68 11.88
N GLU A 648 -24.77 43.59 10.67
CA GLU A 648 -24.06 43.06 9.50
C GLU A 648 -22.90 43.96 9.06
N ALA A 649 -23.00 45.28 9.29
CA ALA A 649 -21.91 46.22 9.03
C ALA A 649 -20.75 46.08 10.02
N GLU A 650 -21.04 45.78 11.29
CA GLU A 650 -20.02 45.58 12.33
C GLU A 650 -19.27 44.26 12.12
N VAL A 651 -20.00 43.19 11.74
CA VAL A 651 -19.41 41.88 11.39
C VAL A 651 -18.53 41.99 10.14
N ARG A 652 -18.99 42.69 9.09
CA ARG A 652 -18.15 42.92 7.89
C ARG A 652 -16.90 43.75 8.20
N ARG A 653 -16.97 44.73 9.10
CA ARG A 653 -15.79 45.50 9.53
C ARG A 653 -14.77 44.64 10.27
N LEU A 654 -15.21 43.72 11.12
CA LEU A 654 -14.31 42.82 11.86
C LEU A 654 -13.69 41.74 10.97
N THR A 655 -14.44 41.21 9.99
CA THR A 655 -13.88 40.26 9.00
C THR A 655 -12.88 40.93 8.08
N ALA A 656 -13.17 42.15 7.61
CA ALA A 656 -12.24 42.92 6.77
C ALA A 656 -10.94 43.28 7.51
N ALA A 657 -11.01 43.59 8.82
CA ALA A 657 -9.83 43.89 9.63
C ALA A 657 -8.92 42.66 9.87
N ILE A 658 -9.48 41.45 9.89
CA ILE A 658 -8.71 40.20 10.01
C ILE A 658 -8.04 39.85 8.67
N GLU A 659 -8.79 39.98 7.56
CA GLU A 659 -8.24 39.75 6.22
C GLU A 659 -7.17 40.80 5.82
N ASP A 660 -7.26 42.04 6.35
CA ASP A 660 -6.24 43.07 6.11
C ASP A 660 -4.95 42.87 6.90
N ILE A 661 -5.01 42.21 8.07
CA ILE A 661 -3.82 41.78 8.83
C ILE A 661 -3.13 40.59 8.12
N GLU A 662 -3.91 39.69 7.50
CA GLU A 662 -3.37 38.58 6.69
C GLU A 662 -2.82 39.06 5.33
N ARG A 663 -3.43 40.08 4.71
CA ARG A 663 -2.95 40.71 3.46
C ARG A 663 -1.67 41.52 3.62
N HIS A 664 -1.48 42.24 4.73
CA HIS A 664 -0.24 42.99 4.98
C HIS A 664 0.99 42.08 5.19
N ASN A 665 0.78 40.84 5.64
CA ASN A 665 1.87 39.87 5.85
C ASN A 665 2.32 39.14 4.57
N ASN A 666 1.52 39.16 3.48
CA ASN A 666 1.75 38.30 2.30
C ASN A 666 1.97 39.03 0.96
N GLY A 667 1.99 40.37 0.92
CA GLY A 667 2.58 41.13 -0.20
C GLY A 667 2.10 40.80 -1.63
N GLN A 668 0.81 40.53 -1.83
CA GLN A 668 0.23 40.27 -3.17
C GLN A 668 -0.64 41.44 -3.66
N GLN A 669 -0.43 41.89 -4.91
CA GLN A 669 -1.29 42.85 -5.62
C GLN A 669 -2.45 42.14 -6.34
N GLU A 670 -3.59 42.83 -6.39
CA GLU A 670 -4.90 42.37 -6.91
C GLU A 670 -4.94 42.17 -8.42
N GLU A 671 -5.62 41.11 -8.89
CA GLU A 671 -6.26 41.07 -10.21
C GLU A 671 -7.78 40.81 -10.02
N ASP A 672 -8.61 41.70 -10.57
CA ASP A 672 -10.07 41.64 -10.49
C ASP A 672 -10.66 40.45 -11.26
N TYR A 673 -11.42 39.60 -10.57
CA TYR A 673 -12.22 38.53 -11.17
C TYR A 673 -13.66 38.97 -11.38
N ILE A 674 -14.14 38.92 -12.63
CA ILE A 674 -15.56 39.05 -12.97
C ILE A 674 -16.08 37.68 -13.42
N GLU A 675 -17.05 37.16 -12.68
CA GLU A 675 -17.71 35.87 -12.94
C GLU A 675 -18.65 35.96 -14.16
N PRO A 676 -18.60 35.03 -15.13
CA PRO A 676 -19.48 35.08 -16.28
C PRO A 676 -20.88 34.55 -15.96
N VAL A 677 -21.91 35.29 -16.35
CA VAL A 677 -23.31 34.85 -16.28
C VAL A 677 -23.56 33.73 -17.29
N VAL A 678 -23.85 32.52 -16.80
CA VAL A 678 -24.29 31.38 -17.63
C VAL A 678 -25.77 31.13 -17.37
N GLU A 679 -26.63 31.57 -18.28
CA GLU A 679 -28.04 31.16 -18.28
C GLU A 679 -28.22 29.83 -19.02
N ARG A 680 -28.29 28.73 -18.26
CA ARG A 680 -29.04 27.50 -18.63
C ARG A 680 -29.58 26.84 -17.35
N GLN A 681 -30.75 27.27 -16.88
CA GLN A 681 -31.43 26.59 -15.78
C GLN A 681 -31.96 25.23 -16.26
N ILE A 682 -31.35 24.14 -15.82
CA ILE A 682 -31.93 22.80 -15.95
C ILE A 682 -33.00 22.67 -14.85
N PRO A 683 -34.30 22.58 -15.18
CA PRO A 683 -35.38 22.62 -14.19
C PRO A 683 -35.25 21.53 -13.09
N GLN A 684 -34.66 20.39 -13.43
CA GLN A 684 -34.39 19.29 -12.50
C GLN A 684 -33.35 19.66 -11.44
N ARG A 685 -32.40 20.58 -11.71
CA ARG A 685 -31.47 21.10 -10.70
C ARG A 685 -32.19 22.00 -9.69
N THR A 686 -33.08 22.87 -10.16
CA THR A 686 -33.91 23.72 -9.30
C THR A 686 -34.83 22.87 -8.43
N GLN A 687 -35.51 21.87 -9.01
CA GLN A 687 -36.36 20.94 -8.24
C GLN A 687 -35.58 20.11 -7.22
N LEU A 688 -34.35 19.71 -7.55
CA LEU A 688 -33.48 19.01 -6.62
C LEU A 688 -33.04 19.94 -5.48
N ALA A 689 -32.68 21.18 -5.78
CA ALA A 689 -32.35 22.18 -4.78
C ALA A 689 -33.54 22.48 -3.86
N ASP A 690 -34.75 22.62 -4.40
CA ASP A 690 -35.97 22.84 -3.60
C ASP A 690 -36.35 21.63 -2.73
N LEU A 691 -35.93 20.43 -3.09
CA LEU A 691 -36.14 19.22 -2.27
C LEU A 691 -35.07 19.03 -1.19
N ILE A 692 -33.85 19.56 -1.38
CA ILE A 692 -32.71 19.31 -0.48
C ILE A 692 -32.42 20.52 0.42
N CYS A 693 -32.66 21.75 -0.04
CA CYS A 693 -32.30 22.97 0.68
C CYS A 693 -33.25 23.37 1.83
N PRO A 694 -34.59 23.20 1.75
CA PRO A 694 -35.45 23.52 2.89
C PRO A 694 -35.37 22.44 3.99
N ARG A 695 -35.13 22.83 5.24
CA ARG A 695 -35.35 21.97 6.42
C ARG A 695 -36.85 21.73 6.58
N VAL A 696 -37.36 20.62 6.04
CA VAL A 696 -38.73 20.20 6.31
C VAL A 696 -38.77 19.49 7.68
N THR A 697 -39.30 20.17 8.69
CA THR A 697 -39.52 19.58 10.02
C THR A 697 -40.94 19.01 10.11
N GLY A 698 -41.11 17.85 10.76
CA GLY A 698 -42.42 17.20 10.94
C GLY A 698 -42.87 16.21 9.85
N ILE A 699 -41.96 15.61 9.08
CA ILE A 699 -42.31 14.62 8.04
C ILE A 699 -42.51 13.22 8.65
N THR A 700 -43.59 12.54 8.28
CA THR A 700 -43.83 11.13 8.67
C THR A 700 -42.91 10.17 7.91
N PRO A 701 -42.55 8.99 8.46
CA PRO A 701 -41.62 8.05 7.82
C PRO A 701 -41.99 7.68 6.37
N GLN A 702 -43.28 7.53 6.06
CA GLN A 702 -43.77 7.24 4.71
C GLN A 702 -43.56 8.39 3.72
N LYS A 703 -43.61 9.65 4.18
CA LYS A 703 -43.31 10.82 3.35
C LYS A 703 -41.80 10.99 3.16
N THR A 704 -40.97 10.61 4.14
CA THR A 704 -39.50 10.60 4.01
C THR A 704 -39.03 9.61 2.94
N VAL A 705 -39.64 8.43 2.85
CA VAL A 705 -39.32 7.45 1.80
C VAL A 705 -39.67 7.98 0.41
N LYS A 706 -40.86 8.57 0.24
CA LYS A 706 -41.25 9.21 -1.04
C LYS A 706 -40.32 10.37 -1.42
N HIS A 707 -39.86 11.15 -0.44
CA HIS A 707 -38.92 12.25 -0.64
C HIS A 707 -37.56 11.74 -1.14
N ARG A 708 -37.03 10.66 -0.56
CA ARG A 708 -35.78 10.02 -0.97
C ARG A 708 -35.86 9.42 -2.37
N ILE A 709 -36.97 8.75 -2.71
CA ILE A 709 -37.19 8.22 -4.06
C ILE A 709 -37.17 9.36 -5.09
N ARG A 710 -37.84 10.48 -4.79
CA ARG A 710 -37.91 11.61 -5.72
C ARG A 710 -36.56 12.30 -5.95
N VAL A 711 -35.73 12.40 -4.91
CA VAL A 711 -34.35 12.90 -5.00
C VAL A 711 -33.51 11.97 -5.90
N ALA A 712 -33.59 10.65 -5.70
CA ALA A 712 -32.86 9.68 -6.50
C ALA A 712 -33.27 9.71 -7.99
N GLU A 713 -34.57 9.83 -8.28
CA GLU A 713 -35.08 9.96 -9.65
C GLU A 713 -34.55 11.22 -10.35
N LEU A 714 -34.52 12.36 -9.66
CA LEU A 714 -34.02 13.62 -10.21
C LEU A 714 -32.50 13.59 -10.45
N MET A 715 -31.73 12.98 -9.53
CA MET A 715 -30.29 12.77 -9.70
C MET A 715 -29.98 11.87 -10.89
N LEU A 716 -30.73 10.77 -11.07
CA LEU A 716 -30.60 9.87 -12.22
C LEU A 716 -30.96 10.57 -13.53
N ALA A 717 -32.00 11.42 -13.54
CA ALA A 717 -32.36 12.22 -14.70
C ALA A 717 -31.26 13.22 -15.08
N LEU A 718 -30.63 13.87 -14.08
CA LEU A 718 -29.51 14.79 -14.29
C LEU A 718 -28.27 14.09 -14.86
N CYS A 719 -27.99 12.85 -14.45
CA CYS A 719 -26.88 12.06 -14.98
C CYS A 719 -27.03 11.70 -16.47
N ARG A 720 -28.25 11.80 -17.02
CA ARG A 720 -28.53 11.53 -18.45
C ARG A 720 -28.33 12.76 -19.34
N TYR A 721 -28.14 13.96 -18.78
CA TYR A 721 -27.83 15.16 -19.55
C TYR A 721 -26.30 15.32 -19.69
N ARG A 722 -25.78 15.21 -20.92
CA ARG A 722 -24.38 15.54 -21.24
C ARG A 722 -24.26 17.04 -21.53
N GLU A 723 -23.63 17.81 -20.63
CA GLU A 723 -23.15 19.15 -20.95
C GLU A 723 -21.80 19.05 -21.67
N GLY A 724 -21.79 19.27 -22.98
CA GLY A 724 -20.56 19.39 -23.74
C GLY A 724 -20.71 20.36 -24.91
N THR A 725 -19.90 21.42 -24.91
CA THR A 725 -19.17 21.87 -26.10
C THR A 725 -17.99 22.81 -25.74
N SER A 726 -16.85 22.47 -26.34
CA SER A 726 -15.67 23.27 -26.75
C SER A 726 -15.50 24.70 -26.22
N ARG A 727 -14.40 24.95 -25.50
CA ARG A 727 -13.88 26.29 -25.19
C ARG A 727 -13.16 26.86 -26.44
N TYR A 728 -13.84 27.70 -27.21
CA TYR A 728 -13.20 28.65 -28.14
C TYR A 728 -13.01 29.98 -27.40
N ARG A 729 -11.76 30.46 -27.24
CA ARG A 729 -11.51 31.85 -26.80
C ARG A 729 -11.51 32.77 -28.04
N LEU A 730 -12.51 33.62 -28.14
CA LEU A 730 -12.48 34.82 -28.97
C LEU A 730 -11.52 35.83 -28.31
N ARG A 731 -10.48 36.27 -29.05
CA ARG A 731 -9.68 37.44 -28.68
C ARG A 731 -10.51 38.69 -29.01
N VAL A 732 -10.86 39.48 -28.00
CA VAL A 732 -11.29 40.87 -28.18
C VAL A 732 -10.06 41.74 -27.97
N GLY A 733 -9.74 42.59 -28.95
CA GLY A 733 -8.52 43.39 -28.99
C GLY A 733 -8.53 44.50 -27.94
N ILE A 734 -7.41 44.62 -27.22
CA ILE A 734 -7.04 45.81 -26.44
C ILE A 734 -6.16 46.67 -27.36
N PRO A 735 -6.37 48.00 -27.46
CA PRO A 735 -5.53 48.87 -28.27
C PRO A 735 -4.10 48.94 -27.70
N PRO A 736 -3.08 49.20 -28.53
CA PRO A 736 -1.69 49.20 -28.07
C PRO A 736 -1.44 50.35 -27.08
N PRO A 737 -0.79 50.10 -25.93
CA PRO A 737 -0.30 51.16 -25.08
C PRO A 737 0.87 51.90 -25.75
N SER A 738 0.93 53.19 -25.48
CA SER A 738 1.89 54.17 -25.98
C SER A 738 3.34 53.74 -25.71
N ILE A 739 4.16 53.78 -26.76
CA ILE A 739 5.59 53.51 -26.71
C ILE A 739 6.28 54.64 -25.92
N VAL A 740 6.67 54.34 -24.68
CA VAL A 740 7.79 55.03 -24.02
C VAL A 740 9.04 54.21 -24.34
N LYS A 741 9.98 54.84 -25.04
CA LYS A 741 11.32 54.29 -25.27
C LYS A 741 12.04 54.21 -23.92
N GLU A 742 12.13 53.01 -23.38
CA GLU A 742 13.19 52.65 -22.44
C GLU A 742 14.20 51.77 -23.19
N GLU A 743 15.47 52.12 -23.04
CA GLU A 743 16.60 51.49 -23.72
C GLU A 743 16.72 50.00 -23.33
N PRO A 744 17.22 49.13 -24.24
CA PRO A 744 17.35 47.71 -23.96
C PRO A 744 18.33 47.48 -22.81
N PRO A 745 18.02 46.64 -21.80
CA PRO A 745 19.00 46.22 -20.83
C PRO A 745 20.11 45.46 -21.53
N GLU A 746 21.36 45.81 -21.22
CA GLU A 746 22.56 45.14 -21.70
C GLU A 746 22.44 43.62 -21.58
N LEU A 747 22.75 42.93 -22.69
CA LEU A 747 22.95 41.48 -22.74
C LEU A 747 24.08 41.10 -21.77
N GLY A 748 23.70 40.76 -20.54
CA GLY A 748 24.53 39.99 -19.63
C GLY A 748 24.88 38.63 -20.25
N PRO A 749 25.98 37.99 -19.82
CA PRO A 749 26.62 36.91 -20.55
C PRO A 749 25.66 35.75 -20.81
N LEU A 750 25.60 35.32 -22.08
CA LEU A 750 25.05 34.04 -22.49
C LEU A 750 25.75 32.95 -21.68
N ASP A 751 24.99 32.22 -20.85
CA ASP A 751 25.47 31.06 -20.12
C ASP A 751 25.97 30.01 -21.15
N PRO A 752 27.27 29.65 -21.18
CA PRO A 752 27.91 29.10 -22.37
C PRO A 752 28.01 27.57 -22.40
N PHE A 753 27.14 26.83 -21.71
CA PHE A 753 27.16 25.37 -21.79
C PHE A 753 26.09 24.82 -22.74
N PHE A 754 26.53 24.54 -23.97
CA PHE A 754 25.88 23.58 -24.86
C PHE A 754 26.61 22.24 -24.74
N PRO A 755 25.91 21.12 -24.52
CA PRO A 755 24.45 20.99 -24.50
C PRO A 755 23.81 21.61 -23.24
N PHE A 756 22.69 22.30 -23.45
CA PHE A 756 21.88 22.90 -22.38
C PHE A 756 20.97 21.82 -21.76
N GLU A 757 21.05 21.62 -20.45
CA GLU A 757 20.18 20.68 -19.73
C GLU A 757 18.84 21.33 -19.39
N CYS A 758 17.77 20.85 -20.04
CA CYS A 758 16.42 21.29 -19.74
C CYS A 758 15.86 20.54 -18.52
N SER A 759 15.11 21.23 -17.66
CA SER A 759 14.32 20.55 -16.63
C SER A 759 13.23 19.69 -17.27
N LYS A 760 12.79 18.63 -16.55
CA LYS A 760 11.71 17.71 -16.99
C LYS A 760 10.36 18.40 -17.23
N LYS A 761 10.23 19.66 -16.79
CA LYS A 761 9.02 20.49 -16.91
C LYS A 761 9.19 21.64 -17.90
N GLN A 762 10.39 21.83 -18.45
CA GLN A 762 10.71 22.86 -19.45
C GLN A 762 10.55 22.31 -20.88
N ARG A 763 10.20 23.20 -21.82
CA ARG A 763 9.94 22.84 -23.23
C ARG A 763 11.15 23.12 -24.12
N PRO A 764 11.72 22.12 -24.80
CA PRO A 764 12.83 22.33 -25.74
C PRO A 764 12.51 23.28 -26.91
N PHE A 765 11.27 23.23 -27.42
CA PHE A 765 10.85 24.04 -28.59
C PHE A 765 10.73 25.54 -28.31
N CYS A 766 10.53 25.94 -27.06
CA CYS A 766 10.32 27.35 -26.71
C CYS A 766 11.62 28.07 -26.32
N ILE A 767 12.65 27.34 -25.87
CA ILE A 767 13.92 27.90 -25.40
C ILE A 767 14.64 28.68 -26.52
N GLY A 768 14.54 28.21 -27.76
CA GLY A 768 15.13 28.86 -28.94
C GLY A 768 14.22 29.83 -29.69
N ASP A 769 12.96 30.01 -29.29
CA ASP A 769 12.01 30.83 -30.04
C ASP A 769 12.14 32.31 -29.66
N GLU A 770 13.01 33.04 -30.37
CA GLU A 770 13.31 34.46 -30.13
C GLU A 770 12.09 35.40 -30.24
N SER A 771 10.96 34.91 -30.77
CA SER A 771 9.70 35.67 -30.79
C SER A 771 8.98 35.73 -29.43
N LYS A 772 9.46 34.98 -28.43
CA LYS A 772 8.88 34.89 -27.07
C LYS A 772 9.72 35.60 -26.02
N SER A 773 9.06 36.09 -24.95
CA SER A 773 9.77 36.70 -23.81
C SER A 773 10.64 35.67 -23.08
N TYR A 774 11.65 36.13 -22.33
CA TYR A 774 12.52 35.24 -21.55
C TYR A 774 11.72 34.33 -20.59
N GLU A 775 10.73 34.87 -19.86
CA GLU A 775 9.88 34.05 -18.98
C GLU A 775 9.08 32.99 -19.75
N GLN A 776 8.63 33.30 -20.97
CA GLN A 776 7.91 32.34 -21.81
C GLN A 776 8.81 31.24 -22.37
N ARG A 777 10.08 31.57 -22.63
CA ARG A 777 11.10 30.62 -23.09
C ARG A 777 11.55 29.68 -21.97
N MET A 778 11.69 30.21 -20.74
CA MET A 778 12.22 29.48 -19.58
C MET A 778 11.14 28.90 -18.64
N GLY A 779 9.86 29.20 -18.88
CA GLY A 779 8.74 28.79 -18.03
C GLY A 779 8.52 27.28 -17.96
N GLU A 780 8.22 26.80 -16.76
CA GLU A 780 7.95 25.39 -16.46
C GLU A 780 6.45 25.07 -16.43
N PHE A 781 6.08 23.84 -16.80
CA PHE A 781 4.72 23.33 -16.55
C PHE A 781 4.59 22.76 -15.15
N CYS A 782 3.38 22.77 -14.62
CA CYS A 782 3.07 22.16 -13.33
C CYS A 782 3.48 20.67 -13.24
N ARG A 783 3.38 19.92 -14.36
CA ARG A 783 3.79 18.51 -14.46
C ARG A 783 4.28 18.13 -15.87
N PRO A 784 5.22 17.18 -16.02
CA PRO A 784 5.75 16.75 -17.32
C PRO A 784 4.68 16.31 -18.33
N ALA A 785 3.62 15.62 -17.88
CA ALA A 785 2.53 15.18 -18.74
C ALA A 785 1.79 16.35 -19.44
N MET A 786 1.66 17.50 -18.77
CA MET A 786 1.01 18.70 -19.36
C MET A 786 1.91 19.38 -20.39
N MET A 787 3.22 19.37 -20.15
CA MET A 787 4.23 19.83 -21.11
C MET A 787 4.19 18.97 -22.38
N MET A 788 4.14 17.64 -22.24
CA MET A 788 4.06 16.71 -23.37
C MET A 788 2.76 16.86 -24.16
N ASN A 789 1.61 16.92 -23.48
CA ASN A 789 0.33 17.21 -24.13
C ASN A 789 0.38 18.52 -24.92
N HIS A 790 1.08 19.54 -24.41
CA HIS A 790 1.26 20.79 -25.14
C HIS A 790 2.15 20.62 -26.39
N VAL A 791 3.26 19.87 -26.30
CA VAL A 791 4.13 19.60 -27.45
C VAL A 791 3.37 18.85 -28.55
N GLU A 792 2.67 17.78 -28.20
CA GLU A 792 1.92 16.96 -29.16
C GLU A 792 0.74 17.73 -29.78
N ASN A 793 -0.06 18.40 -28.95
CA ASN A 793 -1.31 19.01 -29.42
C ASN A 793 -1.14 20.42 -29.99
N ILE A 794 -0.02 21.10 -29.75
CA ILE A 794 0.21 22.48 -30.22
C ILE A 794 1.39 22.57 -31.19
N GLN A 795 2.52 21.92 -30.90
CA GLN A 795 3.75 22.11 -31.68
C GLN A 795 3.90 21.10 -32.84
N LEU A 796 3.49 19.85 -32.60
CA LEU A 796 3.55 18.77 -33.59
C LEU A 796 2.22 18.57 -34.34
N LYS A 797 1.13 19.16 -33.85
CA LYS A 797 -0.19 19.04 -34.47
C LYS A 797 -0.18 19.60 -35.90
N GLY A 798 -0.37 18.71 -36.87
CA GLY A 798 -0.41 19.05 -38.29
C GLY A 798 0.96 19.12 -38.98
N ARG A 799 2.07 18.82 -38.28
CA ARG A 799 3.39 18.67 -38.92
C ARG A 799 3.53 17.28 -39.52
N ASP A 800 4.19 17.20 -40.68
CA ASP A 800 4.57 15.92 -41.28
C ASP A 800 5.53 15.17 -40.33
N PRO A 801 5.22 13.94 -39.91
CA PRO A 801 6.10 13.12 -39.07
C PRO A 801 7.49 12.87 -39.66
N LYS A 802 7.65 13.06 -40.98
CA LYS A 802 8.93 12.94 -41.70
C LYS A 802 9.62 14.29 -41.92
N ALA A 803 9.00 15.40 -41.55
CA ALA A 803 9.63 16.72 -41.67
C ALA A 803 10.78 16.85 -40.68
N LYS A 804 11.91 17.37 -41.18
CA LYS A 804 13.06 17.73 -40.36
C LYS A 804 12.65 18.80 -39.33
N ILE A 805 13.11 18.66 -38.09
CA ILE A 805 12.86 19.65 -37.04
C ILE A 805 14.13 20.48 -36.85
N GLU A 806 14.04 21.77 -37.17
CA GLU A 806 15.12 22.72 -36.95
C GLU A 806 15.07 23.26 -35.51
N CYS A 807 16.23 23.35 -34.87
CA CYS A 807 16.35 23.99 -33.57
C CYS A 807 16.42 25.51 -33.75
N PHE A 808 15.54 26.24 -33.08
CA PHE A 808 15.49 27.70 -33.17
C PHE A 808 16.57 28.40 -32.32
N HIS A 809 17.33 27.66 -31.50
CA HIS A 809 18.40 28.22 -30.68
C HIS A 809 19.47 28.89 -31.56
N PRO A 810 19.91 30.14 -31.26
CA PRO A 810 20.80 30.91 -32.15
C PRO A 810 22.11 30.19 -32.48
N THR A 811 22.69 29.49 -31.51
CA THR A 811 23.90 28.68 -31.72
C THR A 811 23.64 27.48 -32.63
N CYS A 812 22.53 26.75 -32.46
CA CYS A 812 22.20 25.60 -33.31
C CYS A 812 21.89 26.02 -34.74
N LYS A 813 21.24 27.17 -34.91
CA LYS A 813 20.95 27.79 -36.21
C LYS A 813 22.23 28.22 -36.93
N SER A 814 23.19 28.81 -36.20
CA SER A 814 24.51 29.18 -36.74
C SER A 814 25.36 27.98 -37.16
N GLN A 815 25.11 26.80 -36.59
CA GLN A 815 25.83 25.55 -36.85
C GLN A 815 25.10 24.59 -37.83
N GLY A 816 23.93 24.98 -38.37
CA GLY A 816 23.18 24.16 -39.33
C GLY A 816 22.68 22.82 -38.77
N LEU A 817 22.43 22.75 -37.45
CA LEU A 817 22.03 21.52 -36.75
C LEU A 817 20.53 21.25 -36.95
N VAL A 818 20.19 20.06 -37.47
CA VAL A 818 18.80 19.67 -37.78
C VAL A 818 18.51 18.27 -37.25
N LEU A 819 17.32 18.07 -36.67
CA LEU A 819 16.85 16.75 -36.23
C LEU A 819 16.27 16.00 -37.45
N GLU A 820 16.98 14.96 -37.92
CA GLU A 820 16.70 14.34 -39.22
C GLU A 820 15.69 13.18 -39.21
N LYS A 821 15.43 12.55 -38.06
CA LYS A 821 14.45 11.46 -37.93
C LYS A 821 13.75 11.49 -36.57
N LEU A 822 12.42 11.51 -36.60
CA LEU A 822 11.57 11.11 -35.48
C LEU A 822 10.99 9.73 -35.84
N GLU A 823 11.73 8.66 -35.55
CA GLU A 823 11.16 7.31 -35.64
C GLU A 823 10.05 7.18 -34.60
N ARG A 824 8.89 6.64 -35.00
CA ARG A 824 7.77 6.38 -34.10
C ARG A 824 8.23 5.40 -33.00
N GLY A 825 8.69 5.97 -31.90
CA GLY A 825 9.42 5.29 -30.82
C GLY A 825 10.28 6.27 -30.02
N ALA A 826 10.73 7.38 -30.62
CA ALA A 826 11.52 8.41 -29.94
C ALA A 826 10.72 9.23 -28.90
N ILE A 827 9.40 9.33 -29.02
CA ILE A 827 8.55 9.93 -27.97
C ILE A 827 8.51 9.02 -26.74
N THR A 828 8.47 7.71 -26.95
CA THR A 828 8.56 6.68 -25.89
C THR A 828 9.97 6.57 -25.30
N LEU A 829 11.02 6.79 -26.10
CA LEU A 829 12.40 6.87 -25.62
C LEU A 829 12.67 8.16 -24.82
N MET A 830 12.08 9.30 -25.22
CA MET A 830 12.01 10.51 -24.36
C MET A 830 11.23 10.25 -23.08
N TYR A 831 10.17 9.43 -23.13
CA TYR A 831 9.37 9.00 -21.98
C TYR A 831 10.18 8.22 -20.94
N LEU A 832 11.12 7.38 -21.40
CA LEU A 832 12.03 6.59 -20.55
C LEU A 832 13.22 7.41 -20.02
N LEU A 833 13.79 8.29 -20.85
CA LEU A 833 14.95 9.11 -20.48
C LEU A 833 14.58 10.28 -19.54
N MET A 834 13.44 10.95 -19.76
CA MET A 834 12.97 12.04 -18.89
C MET A 834 12.62 11.58 -17.48
N ASN A 835 12.34 10.30 -17.25
CA ASN A 835 12.09 9.80 -15.90
C ASN A 835 13.36 9.39 -15.14
N SER A 836 14.51 9.29 -15.83
CA SER A 836 15.71 8.68 -15.26
C SER A 836 16.84 9.67 -14.97
N PHE A 837 17.14 10.67 -15.81
CA PHE A 837 18.17 11.71 -15.60
C PHE A 837 17.88 12.99 -16.43
N PRO A 838 18.54 14.15 -16.21
CA PRO A 838 18.48 15.28 -17.15
C PRO A 838 19.07 14.92 -18.53
N ILE A 839 18.55 15.55 -19.61
CA ILE A 839 18.78 15.11 -21.01
C ILE A 839 19.77 16.04 -21.73
N PRO A 840 20.91 15.52 -22.23
CA PRO A 840 21.72 16.22 -23.23
C PRO A 840 21.08 16.06 -24.63
N ILE A 841 20.81 17.17 -25.32
CA ILE A 841 20.28 17.18 -26.69
C ILE A 841 21.45 17.00 -27.67
N ASN A 842 21.61 15.82 -28.26
CA ASN A 842 22.63 15.56 -29.30
C ASN A 842 22.08 15.91 -30.69
N MET A 843 22.72 16.86 -31.39
CA MET A 843 22.40 17.22 -32.77
C MET A 843 23.63 17.04 -33.67
N SER A 844 23.43 16.61 -34.92
CA SER A 844 24.50 16.37 -35.90
C SER A 844 24.60 17.50 -36.94
N PRO A 845 25.82 17.95 -37.30
CA PRO A 845 26.02 18.99 -38.33
C PRO A 845 25.84 18.45 -39.75
N HIS A 846 25.16 19.23 -40.59
CA HIS A 846 24.94 18.93 -42.00
C HIS A 846 26.08 19.53 -42.84
N ASN A 847 26.89 18.70 -43.49
CA ASN A 847 27.84 19.15 -44.51
C ASN A 847 27.09 19.39 -45.85
N VAL A 848 27.36 20.52 -46.50
CA VAL A 848 26.97 20.83 -47.88
C VAL A 848 28.23 20.76 -48.76
N ASP A 849 28.14 20.00 -49.85
CA ASP A 849 29.20 19.52 -50.74
C ASP A 849 30.26 20.53 -51.23
N ALA A 850 31.51 20.05 -51.36
CA ALA A 850 32.44 20.46 -52.40
C ALA A 850 33.42 19.34 -52.81
N LYS A 851 33.16 18.76 -54.00
CA LYS A 851 34.05 18.05 -54.96
C LYS A 851 35.50 17.73 -54.53
N SER A 852 35.90 16.45 -54.60
CA SER A 852 36.90 15.96 -55.59
C SER A 852 37.20 14.45 -55.48
N GLN A 853 37.00 13.78 -56.61
CA GLN A 853 37.73 12.64 -57.20
C GLN A 853 38.79 11.90 -56.34
N GLN A 854 38.65 10.58 -56.13
CA GLN A 854 39.29 9.52 -56.95
C GLN A 854 39.15 8.11 -56.33
N LYS A 855 38.61 7.21 -57.15
CA LYS A 855 38.79 5.74 -57.26
C LYS A 855 39.81 5.06 -56.32
N ARG A 856 39.36 3.97 -55.66
CA ARG A 856 39.79 2.58 -55.97
C ARG A 856 38.95 1.53 -55.22
N ASN A 857 38.69 0.44 -55.93
CA ASN A 857 38.09 -0.84 -55.55
C ASN A 857 39.21 -1.91 -55.74
N PRO A 858 39.01 -3.21 -55.43
CA PRO A 858 39.00 -3.91 -54.13
C PRO A 858 40.07 -5.05 -54.11
N GLU A 859 39.93 -6.07 -53.24
CA GLU A 859 40.73 -7.34 -53.11
C GLU A 859 42.01 -7.20 -52.25
N ASP A 860 42.37 -8.05 -51.27
CA ASP A 860 42.13 -9.47 -50.99
C ASP A 860 42.30 -9.79 -49.47
N PRO A 861 41.88 -10.98 -48.97
CA PRO A 861 41.98 -11.40 -47.57
C PRO A 861 43.16 -12.35 -47.31
N GLU A 862 43.89 -12.24 -46.19
CA GLU A 862 44.50 -13.40 -45.51
C GLU A 862 45.15 -13.10 -44.14
N GLN A 863 44.74 -13.91 -43.16
CA GLN A 863 45.48 -14.56 -42.07
C GLN A 863 46.73 -13.93 -41.41
N ALA A 864 46.61 -13.66 -40.11
CA ALA A 864 47.54 -14.06 -39.03
C ALA A 864 46.83 -13.69 -37.69
N GLY A 865 46.74 -14.50 -36.63
CA GLY A 865 47.70 -15.48 -36.14
C GLY A 865 48.33 -14.98 -34.84
N GLY A 866 47.62 -15.10 -33.72
CA GLY A 866 48.25 -15.36 -32.41
C GLY A 866 48.40 -14.22 -31.39
N LYS A 867 47.93 -14.57 -30.18
CA LYS A 867 48.40 -14.21 -28.83
C LYS A 867 47.80 -13.01 -28.09
N GLU A 868 47.04 -13.37 -27.05
CA GLU A 868 47.16 -12.94 -25.65
C GLU A 868 47.40 -11.44 -25.36
N LYS A 869 46.38 -10.77 -24.82
CA LYS A 869 46.30 -10.41 -23.38
C LYS A 869 45.13 -9.46 -23.08
N GLU A 870 44.39 -9.86 -22.05
CA GLU A 870 43.82 -9.06 -20.95
C GLU A 870 42.95 -7.80 -21.20
N CYS A 871 41.81 -7.88 -20.51
CA CYS A 871 41.08 -6.85 -19.77
C CYS A 871 39.98 -6.03 -20.47
N LYS A 872 38.76 -6.23 -19.92
CA LYS A 872 37.61 -5.31 -19.80
C LYS A 872 36.79 -5.13 -21.09
N ASP A 873 35.47 -5.26 -21.11
CA ASP A 873 34.42 -5.09 -20.08
C ASP A 873 33.37 -6.21 -20.10
#